data_AF-A0A949A4M8-F1
#
_entry.id   AF-A0A949A4M8-F1
#
_cell.length_a   1.000
_cell.length_b   1.000
_cell.length_c   1.000
_cell.angle_alpha   90.00
_cell.angle_beta   90.00
_cell.angle_gamma   90.00
#
_symmetry.space_group_name_H-M   'P 1'
#
loop_
_entity.id
_entity.type
_entity.pdbx_description
1 polymer ?
#
loop_
_entity_poly.entity_id
_entity_poly.type
_entity_poly.pdbx_seq_one_letter_code
_entity_poly.pdbx_strand_id
1 'polypeptide(L)'
;MDNGLAWLLTNQNSSGSWGEPHLTEFRDTAVVADILKKYRKTGAEYDYAISFIKNFTPANNDYLARKTSVLAQEGIDVSLLVDELLAAQNPNEADNTLPNYPEGGWGAAAGYATNCLDTLLVLDSLRLAGIPQGLLVSEKSIAAGETQEFAFDYPIDAANLQIFISAISGSITFRLFPSDSTTYYSWGPITSATYLTTTGITIEPGRRRIQIYGNAASTYSLQITLTSGGYDSSALIDPLAYLMGAQNPDGGWGLSRGAESNIYMTSKVLIGFEGYAGSFDLEKAINAGISWLKGQQNADYGFGTEGSCIYQTALAYTAIANLDLACPEAQNTLAYILANQQADGSWNNKAYDTAVSLLALFTSMRETDTDGDGVPELMDNCPDDPNADQKNTDEEYDGLSGYPAGDEMGDVCDDDDDNDGISDDYERDYTGTDPFLIDTDNDGIADNLEDLDFDGVSNEDEFALGTDPKAPDINFSKGLNLFGYPVAVPGGYTSYDLIVDLGSEAEIEKIQRYNSATGAFETTTCEGGVAGGDEFDIISGEGYLVYMKKAKSLSFVDQIASPTITLQPGFNIVSFPCMPHGYTSYDLLWMLGSSDTAASIQRLNRETGTFETTAYDDNLPAGGYFDIVNSEAFIVHMRSTVTVPTLLVAPDIAITSPVEGATVSASPIDVSGTITDSTAIVTVNGIRANVSAGTFTAAGVPLTSGLNTITATAMSANNLTDFDTVSVTLEEGVDYEIIKGGFVSDSRIFTGDAALLDQAAYYTEIPIGIPAYITYTTTGVSRVSATEMEIFFSIQVSGTALEGISEFQVEYGLEDGGGNPLEPLTNNIFSFRIKVLP
;
A
#
# COMPACT_ATOMS: atom_id res chain seq x y z
N MET A 1 5.71 19.17 -27.95
CA MET A 1 4.90 18.13 -27.26
C MET A 1 3.49 18.64 -27.07
N ASP A 2 3.33 19.80 -26.43
CA ASP A 2 2.04 20.44 -26.14
C ASP A 2 1.09 20.50 -27.35
N ASN A 3 1.58 20.92 -28.52
CA ASN A 3 0.75 20.94 -29.73
C ASN A 3 0.19 19.56 -30.12
N GLY A 4 0.97 18.48 -29.91
CA GLY A 4 0.52 17.12 -30.20
C GLY A 4 -0.48 16.60 -29.17
N LEU A 5 -0.24 16.88 -27.88
CA LEU A 5 -1.19 16.56 -26.80
C LEU A 5 -2.51 17.31 -27.01
N ALA A 6 -2.45 18.61 -27.27
CA ALA A 6 -3.62 19.44 -27.57
C ALA A 6 -4.37 18.93 -28.79
N TRP A 7 -3.67 18.48 -29.84
CA TRP A 7 -4.32 17.88 -31.00
C TRP A 7 -5.05 16.59 -30.63
N LEU A 8 -4.45 15.68 -29.83
CA LEU A 8 -5.13 14.47 -29.37
C LEU A 8 -6.40 14.79 -28.57
N LEU A 9 -6.29 15.66 -27.56
CA LEU A 9 -7.42 16.07 -26.73
C LEU A 9 -8.57 16.71 -27.55
N THR A 10 -8.24 17.46 -28.60
CA THR A 10 -9.25 18.14 -29.43
C THR A 10 -9.80 17.31 -30.59
N ASN A 11 -9.21 16.15 -30.90
CA ASN A 11 -9.62 15.27 -32.02
C ASN A 11 -10.13 13.90 -31.54
N GLN A 12 -10.75 13.87 -30.36
CA GLN A 12 -11.48 12.70 -29.86
C GLN A 12 -12.84 12.54 -30.57
N ASN A 13 -13.21 11.32 -30.92
CA ASN A 13 -14.54 10.99 -31.43
C ASN A 13 -15.60 11.22 -30.34
N SER A 14 -16.85 11.44 -30.74
CA SER A 14 -17.97 11.58 -29.79
C SER A 14 -18.24 10.34 -28.93
N SER A 15 -17.66 9.19 -29.28
CA SER A 15 -17.70 7.96 -28.49
C SER A 15 -16.68 7.91 -27.35
N GLY A 16 -15.82 8.93 -27.21
CA GLY A 16 -14.69 8.90 -26.27
C GLY A 16 -13.45 8.18 -26.81
N SER A 17 -13.42 7.87 -28.11
CA SER A 17 -12.37 7.07 -28.75
C SER A 17 -11.52 7.89 -29.73
N TRP A 18 -10.41 7.32 -30.20
CA TRP A 18 -9.65 7.82 -31.34
C TRP A 18 -9.53 6.75 -32.42
N GLY A 19 -9.32 7.18 -33.67
CA GLY A 19 -9.16 6.28 -34.81
C GLY A 19 -10.45 6.07 -35.60
N GLU A 20 -10.36 5.21 -36.62
CA GLU A 20 -11.48 4.97 -37.54
C GLU A 20 -12.47 3.95 -36.95
N PRO A 21 -13.77 4.30 -36.81
CA PRO A 21 -14.78 3.41 -36.26
C PRO A 21 -14.82 2.04 -36.95
N HIS A 22 -14.92 0.97 -36.16
CA HIS A 22 -14.90 -0.43 -36.61
C HIS A 22 -13.61 -0.91 -37.29
N LEU A 23 -12.56 -0.09 -37.37
CA LEU A 23 -11.27 -0.48 -37.92
C LEU A 23 -10.18 -0.38 -36.84
N THR A 24 -9.63 0.81 -36.64
CA THR A 24 -8.48 1.03 -35.74
C THR A 24 -8.87 1.62 -34.39
N GLU A 25 -10.15 1.94 -34.21
CA GLU A 25 -10.68 2.68 -33.06
C GLU A 25 -10.17 2.18 -31.71
N PHE A 26 -10.27 0.88 -31.45
CA PHE A 26 -9.85 0.34 -30.15
C PHE A 26 -8.34 0.43 -29.93
N ARG A 27 -7.55 0.01 -30.93
CA ARG A 27 -6.08 0.06 -30.88
C ARG A 27 -5.58 1.48 -30.67
N ASP A 28 -6.11 2.41 -31.46
CA ASP A 28 -5.67 3.81 -31.43
C ASP A 28 -6.06 4.45 -30.10
N THR A 29 -7.28 4.19 -29.60
CA THR A 29 -7.72 4.66 -28.27
C THR A 29 -6.83 4.13 -27.15
N ALA A 30 -6.49 2.83 -27.16
CA ALA A 30 -5.62 2.25 -26.12
C ALA A 30 -4.22 2.87 -26.12
N VAL A 31 -3.65 3.13 -27.31
CA VAL A 31 -2.33 3.78 -27.44
C VAL A 31 -2.40 5.27 -27.06
N VAL A 32 -3.51 5.95 -27.36
CA VAL A 32 -3.73 7.34 -26.93
C VAL A 32 -3.93 7.41 -25.40
N ALA A 33 -4.67 6.49 -24.80
CA ALA A 33 -4.83 6.44 -23.35
C ALA A 33 -3.46 6.25 -22.67
N ASP A 34 -2.67 5.25 -23.08
CA ASP A 34 -1.32 5.02 -22.53
C ASP A 34 -0.44 6.28 -22.63
N ILE A 35 -0.46 7.00 -23.76
CA ILE A 35 0.34 8.22 -23.89
C ILE A 35 -0.21 9.40 -23.08
N LEU A 36 -1.54 9.57 -22.99
CA LEU A 36 -2.12 10.63 -22.17
C LEU A 36 -1.81 10.40 -20.68
N LYS A 37 -1.89 9.15 -20.21
CA LYS A 37 -1.48 8.77 -18.86
C LYS A 37 -0.01 9.10 -18.61
N LYS A 38 0.88 8.69 -19.53
CA LYS A 38 2.31 9.02 -19.45
C LYS A 38 2.56 10.52 -19.34
N TYR A 39 1.74 11.36 -19.99
CA TYR A 39 1.82 12.82 -19.95
C TYR A 39 0.96 13.49 -18.88
N ARG A 40 0.42 12.74 -17.91
CA ARG A 40 -0.51 13.24 -16.88
C ARG A 40 -1.62 14.10 -17.45
N LYS A 41 -2.25 13.64 -18.53
CA LYS A 41 -3.42 14.27 -19.15
C LYS A 41 -4.63 13.40 -18.89
N THR A 42 -5.03 13.33 -17.61
CA THR A 42 -6.07 12.47 -17.04
C THR A 42 -7.44 13.15 -16.89
N GLY A 43 -7.66 14.30 -17.54
CA GLY A 43 -8.95 15.01 -17.52
C GLY A 43 -10.08 14.31 -18.28
N ALA A 44 -11.18 15.02 -18.54
CA ALA A 44 -12.43 14.45 -19.07
C ALA A 44 -12.25 13.61 -20.36
N GLU A 45 -11.40 14.03 -21.30
CA GLU A 45 -11.13 13.25 -22.52
C GLU A 45 -10.49 11.89 -22.22
N TYR A 46 -9.62 11.81 -21.21
CA TYR A 46 -9.04 10.57 -20.75
C TYR A 46 -10.09 9.65 -20.11
N ASP A 47 -10.93 10.20 -19.23
CA ASP A 47 -12.02 9.44 -18.60
C ASP A 47 -12.98 8.82 -19.62
N TYR A 48 -13.26 9.55 -20.71
CA TYR A 48 -14.07 9.02 -21.81
C TYR A 48 -13.37 7.87 -22.53
N ALA A 49 -12.05 7.92 -22.68
CA ALA A 49 -11.24 6.85 -23.23
C ALA A 49 -11.29 5.59 -22.37
N ILE A 50 -11.08 5.74 -21.06
CA ILE A 50 -11.13 4.64 -20.09
C ILE A 50 -12.53 4.02 -20.06
N SER A 51 -13.57 4.86 -20.06
CA SER A 51 -14.96 4.41 -20.15
C SER A 51 -15.25 3.62 -21.43
N PHE A 52 -14.73 4.06 -22.58
CA PHE A 52 -14.84 3.34 -23.84
C PHE A 52 -14.14 1.97 -23.77
N ILE A 53 -12.90 1.93 -23.28
CA ILE A 53 -12.07 0.71 -23.18
C ILE A 53 -12.71 -0.31 -22.23
N LYS A 54 -13.17 0.15 -21.06
CA LYS A 54 -13.83 -0.70 -20.04
C LYS A 54 -15.03 -1.43 -20.61
N ASN A 55 -15.85 -0.73 -21.41
CA ASN A 55 -17.07 -1.26 -22.01
C ASN A 55 -16.86 -2.02 -23.32
N PHE A 56 -15.66 -1.95 -23.92
CA PHE A 56 -15.36 -2.66 -25.16
C PHE A 56 -15.29 -4.17 -24.95
N THR A 57 -15.82 -4.95 -25.89
CA THR A 57 -15.73 -6.43 -25.91
C THR A 57 -14.63 -6.86 -26.86
N PRO A 58 -13.48 -7.37 -26.38
CA PRO A 58 -12.39 -7.84 -27.22
C PRO A 58 -12.81 -9.01 -28.13
N ALA A 59 -12.28 -9.03 -29.35
CA ALA A 59 -12.55 -10.10 -30.32
C ALA A 59 -11.34 -11.02 -30.54
N ASN A 60 -10.20 -10.68 -29.95
CA ASN A 60 -8.90 -11.32 -30.16
C ASN A 60 -7.95 -10.98 -28.98
N ASN A 61 -6.81 -11.66 -28.92
CA ASN A 61 -5.83 -11.50 -27.85
C ASN A 61 -5.14 -10.12 -27.89
N ASP A 62 -4.92 -9.52 -29.06
CA ASP A 62 -4.40 -8.13 -29.19
C ASP A 62 -5.27 -7.11 -28.44
N TYR A 63 -6.59 -7.15 -28.65
CA TYR A 63 -7.52 -6.22 -28.00
C TYR A 63 -7.71 -6.57 -26.52
N LEU A 64 -7.72 -7.86 -26.17
CA LEU A 64 -7.83 -8.30 -24.79
C LEU A 64 -6.60 -7.87 -23.96
N ALA A 65 -5.40 -8.04 -24.52
CA ALA A 65 -4.16 -7.61 -23.89
C ALA A 65 -4.11 -6.09 -23.69
N ARG A 66 -4.42 -5.30 -24.72
CA ARG A 66 -4.46 -3.82 -24.61
C ARG A 66 -5.48 -3.34 -23.58
N LYS A 67 -6.66 -3.97 -23.54
CA LYS A 67 -7.68 -3.68 -22.51
C LYS A 67 -7.11 -3.94 -21.12
N THR A 68 -6.50 -5.11 -20.95
CA THR A 68 -5.90 -5.53 -19.68
C THR A 68 -4.81 -4.56 -19.23
N SER A 69 -3.87 -4.20 -20.12
CA SER A 69 -2.80 -3.23 -19.82
C SER A 69 -3.35 -1.88 -19.35
N VAL A 70 -4.30 -1.29 -20.09
CA VAL A 70 -4.83 0.04 -19.75
C VAL A 70 -5.60 -0.01 -18.43
N LEU A 71 -6.44 -1.02 -18.21
CA LEU A 71 -7.22 -1.10 -16.97
C LEU A 71 -6.34 -1.42 -15.75
N ALA A 72 -5.32 -2.28 -15.92
CA ALA A 72 -4.38 -2.58 -14.84
C ALA A 72 -3.62 -1.33 -14.38
N GLN A 73 -3.22 -0.47 -15.31
CA GLN A 73 -2.59 0.82 -14.99
C GLN A 73 -3.54 1.75 -14.21
N GLU A 74 -4.85 1.63 -14.34
CA GLU A 74 -5.85 2.40 -13.58
C GLU A 74 -6.18 1.80 -12.20
N GLY A 75 -5.43 0.78 -11.76
CA GLY A 75 -5.72 0.06 -10.51
C GLY A 75 -7.05 -0.71 -10.54
N ILE A 76 -7.63 -0.92 -11.74
CA ILE A 76 -8.86 -1.69 -11.89
C ILE A 76 -8.52 -3.17 -11.84
N ASP A 77 -9.28 -3.96 -11.07
CA ASP A 77 -9.12 -5.41 -11.04
C ASP A 77 -9.32 -6.04 -12.43
N VAL A 78 -8.26 -6.66 -12.94
CA VAL A 78 -8.20 -7.32 -14.25
C VAL A 78 -8.05 -8.84 -14.15
N SER A 79 -8.20 -9.44 -12.97
CA SER A 79 -7.93 -10.87 -12.74
C SER A 79 -8.67 -11.79 -13.73
N LEU A 80 -9.94 -11.47 -14.05
CA LEU A 80 -10.72 -12.22 -15.04
C LEU A 80 -10.17 -12.11 -16.48
N LEU A 81 -9.60 -10.96 -16.85
CA LEU A 81 -8.99 -10.78 -18.16
C LEU A 81 -7.64 -11.50 -18.24
N VAL A 82 -6.88 -11.48 -17.14
CA VAL A 82 -5.65 -12.25 -16.97
C VAL A 82 -5.92 -13.74 -17.14
N ASP A 83 -6.92 -14.28 -16.44
CA ASP A 83 -7.30 -15.69 -16.55
C ASP A 83 -7.70 -16.07 -17.98
N GLU A 84 -8.41 -15.19 -18.70
CA GLU A 84 -8.78 -15.41 -20.10
C GLU A 84 -7.56 -15.44 -21.02
N LEU A 85 -6.59 -14.54 -20.80
CA LEU A 85 -5.33 -14.52 -21.54
C LEU A 85 -4.50 -15.78 -21.27
N LEU A 86 -4.33 -16.18 -20.00
CA LEU A 86 -3.58 -17.38 -19.63
C LEU A 86 -4.23 -18.65 -20.20
N ALA A 87 -5.56 -18.74 -20.19
CA ALA A 87 -6.28 -19.85 -20.81
C ALA A 87 -6.10 -19.94 -22.34
N ALA A 88 -5.75 -18.82 -22.99
CA ALA A 88 -5.47 -18.75 -24.42
C ALA A 88 -3.99 -18.98 -24.79
N GLN A 89 -3.10 -19.18 -23.80
CA GLN A 89 -1.68 -19.42 -24.04
C GLN A 89 -1.48 -20.76 -24.73
N ASN A 90 -0.65 -20.79 -25.78
CA ASN A 90 -0.28 -22.05 -26.41
C ASN A 90 0.76 -22.78 -25.53
N PRO A 91 0.62 -24.10 -25.34
CA PRO A 91 1.60 -24.87 -24.59
C PRO A 91 2.99 -24.76 -25.21
N ASN A 92 4.02 -24.89 -24.38
CA ASN A 92 5.41 -24.98 -24.80
C ASN A 92 5.67 -26.37 -25.45
N GLU A 93 5.15 -26.56 -26.66
CA GLU A 93 5.14 -27.85 -27.36
C GLU A 93 6.53 -28.26 -27.82
N ALA A 94 6.91 -29.52 -27.52
CA ALA A 94 8.19 -30.14 -27.88
C ALA A 94 8.24 -30.64 -29.35
N ASP A 95 7.12 -30.60 -30.09
CA ASP A 95 7.02 -31.10 -31.46
C ASP A 95 7.58 -30.11 -32.49
N ASN A 96 8.78 -30.40 -33.01
CA ASN A 96 9.46 -29.59 -34.02
C ASN A 96 8.82 -29.61 -35.42
N THR A 97 7.69 -30.30 -35.60
CA THR A 97 6.91 -30.29 -36.84
C THR A 97 5.80 -29.23 -36.85
N LEU A 98 5.49 -28.62 -35.70
CA LEU A 98 4.56 -27.50 -35.60
C LEU A 98 5.19 -26.19 -36.10
N PRO A 99 4.43 -25.30 -36.78
CA PRO A 99 4.90 -23.98 -37.12
C PRO A 99 5.25 -23.19 -35.84
N ASN A 100 6.34 -22.42 -35.87
CA ASN A 100 6.81 -21.58 -34.75
C ASN A 100 7.29 -22.35 -33.50
N TYR A 101 7.72 -23.60 -33.65
CA TYR A 101 8.33 -24.41 -32.58
C TYR A 101 9.65 -23.85 -31.97
N PRO A 102 9.88 -24.02 -30.65
CA PRO A 102 8.88 -24.33 -29.61
C PRO A 102 7.88 -23.18 -29.47
N GLU A 103 6.61 -23.49 -29.17
CA GLU A 103 5.60 -22.47 -28.87
C GLU A 103 5.75 -21.96 -27.43
N GLY A 104 4.67 -21.58 -26.74
CA GLY A 104 4.72 -21.04 -25.37
C GLY A 104 4.22 -19.60 -25.25
N GLY A 105 3.79 -18.98 -26.34
CA GLY A 105 3.20 -17.63 -26.34
C GLY A 105 1.76 -17.60 -26.85
N TRP A 106 1.40 -16.49 -27.48
CA TRP A 106 0.04 -16.25 -27.95
C TRP A 106 0.01 -16.00 -29.46
N GLY A 107 -1.05 -16.51 -30.09
CA GLY A 107 -1.50 -16.09 -31.41
C GLY A 107 -2.66 -15.08 -31.31
N ALA A 108 -3.27 -14.78 -32.45
CA ALA A 108 -4.37 -13.81 -32.54
C ALA A 108 -5.58 -14.17 -31.64
N ALA A 109 -5.82 -15.45 -31.38
CA ALA A 109 -6.83 -15.94 -30.44
C ALA A 109 -6.43 -17.36 -29.97
N ALA A 110 -7.17 -17.91 -29.00
CA ALA A 110 -6.96 -19.29 -28.55
C ALA A 110 -6.92 -20.28 -29.74
N GLY A 111 -5.88 -21.11 -29.79
CA GLY A 111 -5.66 -22.10 -30.85
C GLY A 111 -5.02 -21.58 -32.15
N TYR A 112 -4.71 -20.28 -32.25
CA TYR A 112 -3.88 -19.75 -33.32
C TYR A 112 -2.40 -19.86 -32.95
N ALA A 113 -1.54 -20.16 -33.93
CA ALA A 113 -0.11 -20.33 -33.70
C ALA A 113 0.54 -19.09 -33.07
N THR A 114 1.49 -19.33 -32.18
CA THR A 114 2.25 -18.28 -31.48
C THR A 114 2.89 -17.31 -32.48
N ASN A 115 2.81 -16.00 -32.20
CA ASN A 115 3.48 -14.96 -32.99
C ASN A 115 4.03 -13.85 -32.08
N CYS A 116 4.97 -13.07 -32.61
CA CYS A 116 5.73 -12.09 -31.82
C CYS A 116 4.87 -10.93 -31.31
N LEU A 117 3.89 -10.44 -32.10
CA LEU A 117 3.11 -9.25 -31.73
C LEU A 117 2.12 -9.55 -30.61
N ASP A 118 1.29 -10.59 -30.77
CA ASP A 118 0.30 -10.96 -29.76
C ASP A 118 1.02 -11.39 -28.47
N THR A 119 2.07 -12.21 -28.58
CA THR A 119 2.88 -12.61 -27.41
C THR A 119 3.43 -11.42 -26.65
N LEU A 120 3.98 -10.43 -27.34
CA LEU A 120 4.51 -9.22 -26.72
C LEU A 120 3.43 -8.42 -25.97
N LEU A 121 2.26 -8.25 -26.59
CA LEU A 121 1.17 -7.47 -25.99
C LEU A 121 0.63 -8.17 -24.75
N VAL A 122 0.45 -9.50 -24.82
CA VAL A 122 0.00 -10.28 -23.66
C VAL A 122 1.04 -10.21 -22.54
N LEU A 123 2.31 -10.44 -22.84
CA LEU A 123 3.41 -10.29 -21.86
C LEU A 123 3.31 -8.94 -21.14
N ASP A 124 3.29 -7.82 -21.88
CA ASP A 124 3.21 -6.48 -21.28
C ASP A 124 1.96 -6.30 -20.40
N SER A 125 0.82 -6.83 -20.82
CA SER A 125 -0.41 -6.79 -20.02
C SER A 125 -0.34 -7.60 -18.73
N LEU A 126 0.27 -8.79 -18.76
CA LEU A 126 0.44 -9.65 -17.58
C LEU A 126 1.43 -9.03 -16.58
N ARG A 127 2.51 -8.42 -17.07
CA ARG A 127 3.45 -7.68 -16.22
C ARG A 127 2.77 -6.50 -15.54
N LEU A 128 1.99 -5.70 -16.27
CA LEU A 128 1.24 -4.58 -15.71
C LEU A 128 0.14 -5.02 -14.73
N ALA A 129 -0.41 -6.22 -14.93
CA ALA A 129 -1.36 -6.84 -14.00
C ALA A 129 -0.69 -7.44 -12.74
N GLY A 130 0.63 -7.31 -12.60
CA GLY A 130 1.36 -7.75 -11.40
C GLY A 130 1.72 -9.24 -11.38
N ILE A 131 1.71 -9.95 -12.52
CA ILE A 131 2.18 -11.34 -12.56
C ILE A 131 3.68 -11.40 -12.19
N PRO A 132 4.10 -12.31 -11.29
CA PRO A 132 5.49 -12.43 -10.89
C PRO A 132 6.41 -12.73 -12.07
N GLN A 133 7.56 -12.05 -12.13
CA GLN A 133 8.49 -12.17 -13.27
C GLN A 133 9.48 -13.35 -13.15
N GLY A 134 9.88 -13.75 -11.95
CA GLY A 134 10.95 -14.73 -11.76
C GLY A 134 12.30 -14.21 -12.28
N LEU A 135 13.14 -15.10 -12.83
CA LEU A 135 14.41 -14.75 -13.48
C LEU A 135 14.72 -15.73 -14.62
N LEU A 136 15.23 -15.23 -15.75
CA LEU A 136 15.81 -16.08 -16.80
C LEU A 136 17.14 -15.52 -17.32
N VAL A 137 18.17 -16.36 -17.29
CA VAL A 137 19.48 -16.15 -17.90
C VAL A 137 19.75 -17.32 -18.84
N SER A 138 20.04 -17.04 -20.11
CA SER A 138 20.17 -18.07 -21.15
C SER A 138 21.57 -18.11 -21.75
N GLU A 139 22.25 -19.25 -21.64
CA GLU A 139 23.56 -19.57 -22.23
C GLU A 139 24.66 -18.51 -21.99
N LYS A 140 24.69 -17.94 -20.78
CA LYS A 140 25.66 -16.91 -20.40
C LYS A 140 27.04 -17.52 -20.17
N SER A 141 28.08 -16.81 -20.60
CA SER A 141 29.48 -17.21 -20.41
C SER A 141 30.07 -16.55 -19.17
N ILE A 142 30.88 -17.29 -18.42
CA ILE A 142 31.61 -16.81 -17.24
C ILE A 142 33.04 -17.34 -17.23
N ALA A 143 34.03 -16.48 -16.99
CA ALA A 143 35.43 -16.88 -16.88
C ALA A 143 35.76 -17.49 -15.51
N ALA A 144 36.88 -18.22 -15.44
CA ALA A 144 37.37 -18.75 -14.17
C ALA A 144 37.78 -17.61 -13.22
N GLY A 145 37.25 -17.60 -12.00
CA GLY A 145 37.49 -16.57 -10.99
C GLY A 145 36.61 -15.32 -11.12
N GLU A 146 35.72 -15.27 -12.11
CA GLU A 146 34.77 -14.17 -12.30
C GLU A 146 33.51 -14.36 -11.45
N THR A 147 32.87 -13.26 -11.07
CA THR A 147 31.54 -13.23 -10.45
C THR A 147 30.60 -12.39 -11.28
N GLN A 148 29.39 -12.89 -11.50
CA GLN A 148 28.29 -12.19 -12.15
C GLN A 148 27.12 -12.09 -11.16
N GLU A 149 26.42 -10.96 -11.18
CA GLU A 149 25.30 -10.66 -10.28
C GLU A 149 23.99 -10.51 -11.04
N PHE A 150 22.91 -10.94 -10.40
CA PHE A 150 21.54 -10.83 -10.88
C PHE A 150 20.63 -10.47 -9.71
N ALA A 151 19.43 -9.98 -10.01
CA ALA A 151 18.39 -9.76 -9.02
C ALA A 151 17.06 -10.28 -9.54
N PHE A 152 16.16 -10.59 -8.61
CA PHE A 152 14.77 -10.90 -8.92
C PHE A 152 13.88 -10.43 -7.76
N ASP A 153 12.62 -10.14 -8.04
CA ASP A 153 11.68 -9.72 -7.01
C ASP A 153 11.04 -10.94 -6.34
N TYR A 154 10.98 -10.90 -5.01
CA TYR A 154 10.31 -11.91 -4.18
C TYR A 154 9.09 -11.27 -3.50
N PRO A 155 7.88 -11.40 -4.07
CA PRO A 155 6.66 -10.87 -3.46
C PRO A 155 6.38 -11.41 -2.05
N ILE A 156 5.58 -10.68 -1.27
CA ILE A 156 5.25 -11.06 0.11
C ILE A 156 4.52 -12.41 0.22
N ASP A 157 3.75 -12.76 -0.80
CA ASP A 157 2.98 -14.00 -0.92
C ASP A 157 3.66 -15.04 -1.83
N ALA A 158 4.95 -14.83 -2.16
CA ALA A 158 5.68 -15.72 -3.04
C ALA A 158 5.80 -17.13 -2.44
N ALA A 159 5.46 -18.12 -3.26
CA ALA A 159 5.55 -19.53 -2.95
C ALA A 159 6.21 -20.31 -4.10
N ASN A 160 6.48 -21.59 -3.88
CA ASN A 160 7.00 -22.51 -4.90
C ASN A 160 8.28 -22.01 -5.62
N LEU A 161 9.18 -21.34 -4.91
CA LEU A 161 10.44 -20.86 -5.48
C LEU A 161 11.29 -22.04 -5.98
N GLN A 162 11.50 -22.12 -7.28
CA GLN A 162 12.40 -23.08 -7.91
C GLN A 162 13.57 -22.35 -8.55
N ILE A 163 14.79 -22.87 -8.35
CA ILE A 163 16.00 -22.36 -8.98
C ILE A 163 16.62 -23.49 -9.78
N PHE A 164 16.70 -23.32 -11.10
CA PHE A 164 17.23 -24.31 -12.01
C PHE A 164 18.45 -23.77 -12.76
N ILE A 165 19.58 -24.47 -12.63
CA ILE A 165 20.77 -24.23 -13.44
C ILE A 165 20.82 -25.27 -14.54
N SER A 166 21.03 -24.85 -15.78
CA SER A 166 21.12 -25.75 -16.94
C SER A 166 22.20 -25.29 -17.93
N ALA A 167 22.30 -25.97 -19.08
CA ALA A 167 23.29 -25.67 -20.13
C ALA A 167 24.75 -25.52 -19.66
N ILE A 168 25.15 -26.29 -18.63
CA ILE A 168 26.47 -26.15 -18.00
C ILE A 168 27.57 -26.87 -18.79
N SER A 169 28.61 -26.16 -19.20
CA SER A 169 29.79 -26.72 -19.89
C SER A 169 31.04 -26.88 -18.99
N GLY A 170 31.05 -26.23 -17.82
CA GLY A 170 32.19 -26.20 -16.90
C GLY A 170 31.78 -26.41 -15.44
N SER A 171 32.22 -25.52 -14.55
CA SER A 171 31.88 -25.55 -13.13
C SER A 171 31.61 -24.15 -12.58
N ILE A 172 30.48 -23.98 -11.89
CA ILE A 172 30.08 -22.72 -11.25
C ILE A 172 29.66 -22.93 -9.79
N THR A 173 29.57 -21.84 -9.04
CA THR A 173 28.97 -21.79 -7.71
C THR A 173 27.88 -20.74 -7.70
N PHE A 174 26.67 -21.13 -7.31
CA PHE A 174 25.53 -20.24 -7.13
C PHE A 174 25.48 -19.72 -5.68
N ARG A 175 25.07 -18.47 -5.50
CA ARG A 175 24.80 -17.86 -4.19
C ARG A 175 23.52 -17.05 -4.21
N LEU A 176 22.72 -17.17 -3.15
CA LEU A 176 21.49 -16.41 -2.92
C LEU A 176 21.62 -15.59 -1.65
N PHE A 177 21.28 -14.30 -1.72
CA PHE A 177 21.22 -13.38 -0.59
C PHE A 177 19.75 -13.18 -0.19
N PRO A 178 19.31 -13.78 0.93
CA PRO A 178 17.90 -13.79 1.34
C PRO A 178 17.40 -12.46 1.92
N SER A 179 18.31 -11.54 2.26
CA SER A 179 18.06 -10.21 2.80
C SER A 179 19.09 -9.23 2.24
N ASP A 180 18.93 -7.93 2.51
CA ASP A 180 19.87 -6.87 2.06
C ASP A 180 21.20 -6.87 2.84
N SER A 181 21.54 -8.02 3.42
CA SER A 181 22.78 -8.27 4.15
C SER A 181 23.89 -8.83 3.24
N THR A 182 25.07 -9.03 3.82
CA THR A 182 26.19 -9.71 3.16
C THR A 182 26.16 -11.22 3.31
N THR A 183 25.17 -11.77 4.02
CA THR A 183 25.04 -13.21 4.25
C THR A 183 24.36 -13.90 3.08
N TYR A 184 24.81 -15.12 2.74
CA TYR A 184 24.31 -15.85 1.58
C TYR A 184 24.27 -17.36 1.82
N TYR A 185 23.37 -18.03 1.11
CA TYR A 185 23.39 -19.47 0.89
C TYR A 185 24.15 -19.77 -0.39
N SER A 186 24.84 -20.91 -0.45
CA SER A 186 25.68 -21.25 -1.60
C SER A 186 25.58 -22.71 -2.00
N TRP A 187 25.55 -22.96 -3.31
CA TRP A 187 25.51 -24.27 -3.93
C TRP A 187 26.62 -24.40 -4.95
N GLY A 188 27.42 -25.45 -4.83
CA GLY A 188 28.44 -25.80 -5.81
C GLY A 188 29.60 -26.62 -5.24
N PRO A 189 30.53 -27.07 -6.08
CA PRO A 189 30.57 -26.83 -7.53
C PRO A 189 29.42 -27.51 -8.29
N ILE A 190 28.72 -26.75 -9.14
CA ILE A 190 27.67 -27.24 -10.04
C ILE A 190 28.32 -27.50 -11.40
N THR A 191 28.19 -28.73 -11.90
CA THR A 191 28.85 -29.19 -13.15
C THR A 191 27.90 -29.82 -14.16
N SER A 192 26.61 -29.89 -13.82
CA SER A 192 25.55 -30.44 -14.66
C SER A 192 24.24 -29.73 -14.34
N ALA A 193 23.22 -29.89 -15.19
CA ALA A 193 21.89 -29.33 -14.91
C ALA A 193 21.39 -29.78 -13.53
N THR A 194 20.91 -28.84 -12.72
CA THR A 194 20.63 -29.06 -11.29
C THR A 194 19.52 -28.11 -10.82
N TYR A 195 18.50 -28.65 -10.14
CA TYR A 195 17.58 -27.86 -9.32
C TYR A 195 18.21 -27.64 -7.94
N LEU A 196 18.22 -26.39 -7.47
CA LEU A 196 18.76 -26.05 -6.16
C LEU A 196 17.68 -26.16 -5.09
N THR A 197 17.97 -26.85 -4.00
CA THR A 197 17.05 -26.99 -2.87
C THR A 197 17.07 -25.73 -2.02
N THR A 198 15.93 -25.05 -1.91
CA THR A 198 15.70 -23.85 -1.09
C THR A 198 14.98 -24.15 0.23
N THR A 199 14.70 -25.42 0.53
CA THR A 199 14.00 -25.85 1.76
C THR A 199 14.73 -25.38 3.02
N GLY A 200 14.01 -24.72 3.93
CA GLY A 200 14.56 -24.18 5.18
C GLY A 200 15.33 -22.87 5.02
N ILE A 201 15.28 -22.25 3.84
CA ILE A 201 15.77 -20.89 3.62
C ILE A 201 14.59 -19.93 3.75
N THR A 202 14.69 -18.99 4.69
CA THR A 202 13.79 -17.83 4.76
C THR A 202 14.32 -16.75 3.82
N ILE A 203 13.47 -16.23 2.96
CA ILE A 203 13.76 -15.14 2.03
C ILE A 203 12.80 -14.01 2.37
N GLU A 204 13.32 -12.83 2.68
CA GLU A 204 12.49 -11.67 2.97
C GLU A 204 11.87 -11.12 1.67
N PRO A 205 10.64 -10.59 1.71
CA PRO A 205 10.04 -9.95 0.56
C PRO A 205 10.89 -8.80 -0.01
N GLY A 206 10.72 -8.50 -1.29
CA GLY A 206 11.42 -7.45 -2.02
C GLY A 206 12.52 -8.00 -2.95
N ARG A 207 13.39 -7.11 -3.42
CA ARG A 207 14.37 -7.42 -4.46
C ARG A 207 15.55 -8.23 -3.92
N ARG A 208 15.74 -9.46 -4.38
CA ARG A 208 16.76 -10.40 -3.88
C ARG A 208 17.95 -10.52 -4.82
N ARG A 209 19.16 -10.50 -4.26
CA ARG A 209 20.42 -10.58 -5.00
C ARG A 209 20.90 -12.02 -5.16
N ILE A 210 21.46 -12.31 -6.33
CA ILE A 210 22.07 -13.59 -6.71
C ILE A 210 23.49 -13.34 -7.20
N GLN A 211 24.40 -14.28 -6.91
CA GLN A 211 25.76 -14.30 -7.47
C GLN A 211 26.06 -15.66 -8.11
N ILE A 212 26.66 -15.62 -9.31
CA ILE A 212 27.27 -16.77 -9.97
C ILE A 212 28.78 -16.58 -9.98
N TYR A 213 29.51 -17.54 -9.43
CA TYR A 213 30.98 -17.56 -9.44
C TYR A 213 31.50 -18.67 -10.37
N GLY A 214 32.40 -18.32 -11.29
CA GLY A 214 33.02 -19.27 -12.21
C GLY A 214 34.16 -20.04 -11.55
N ASN A 215 33.93 -21.29 -11.12
CA ASN A 215 35.02 -22.16 -10.64
C ASN A 215 35.97 -22.53 -11.80
N ALA A 216 35.43 -22.64 -13.01
CA ALA A 216 36.14 -22.77 -14.27
C ALA A 216 35.42 -21.95 -15.35
N ALA A 217 36.09 -21.72 -16.48
CA ALA A 217 35.43 -21.12 -17.64
C ALA A 217 34.23 -21.99 -18.04
N SER A 218 33.04 -21.41 -18.04
CA SER A 218 31.78 -22.13 -18.16
C SER A 218 30.78 -21.34 -18.99
N THR A 219 29.84 -22.06 -19.60
CA THR A 219 28.56 -21.53 -20.06
C THR A 219 27.49 -22.08 -19.11
N TYR A 220 26.44 -21.32 -18.81
CA TYR A 220 25.32 -21.76 -17.98
C TYR A 220 24.03 -21.01 -18.35
N SER A 221 22.89 -21.60 -18.02
CA SER A 221 21.59 -20.95 -17.95
C SER A 221 21.08 -21.01 -16.51
N LEU A 222 20.33 -20.00 -16.08
CA LEU A 222 19.69 -19.91 -14.78
C LEU A 222 18.22 -19.55 -14.99
N GLN A 223 17.31 -20.31 -14.40
CA GLN A 223 15.89 -20.00 -14.34
C GLN A 223 15.46 -19.96 -12.88
N ILE A 224 14.70 -18.94 -12.50
CA ILE A 224 14.00 -18.87 -11.23
C ILE A 224 12.52 -18.72 -11.51
N THR A 225 11.74 -19.64 -10.98
CA THR A 225 10.27 -19.58 -11.02
C THR A 225 9.71 -19.49 -9.61
N LEU A 226 8.58 -18.82 -9.47
CA LEU A 226 7.81 -18.71 -8.23
C LEU A 226 6.34 -18.46 -8.57
N THR A 227 5.47 -18.69 -7.58
CA THR A 227 4.04 -18.38 -7.65
C THR A 227 3.70 -17.23 -6.71
N SER A 228 2.91 -16.26 -7.15
CA SER A 228 2.41 -15.12 -6.35
C SER A 228 1.08 -14.66 -6.96
N GLY A 229 0.14 -14.23 -6.13
CA GLY A 229 -1.21 -13.83 -6.56
C GLY A 229 -2.01 -14.97 -7.20
N GLY A 230 -1.64 -16.24 -6.96
CA GLY A 230 -2.23 -17.40 -7.64
C GLY A 230 -1.66 -17.68 -9.05
N TYR A 231 -0.68 -16.90 -9.51
CA TYR A 231 -0.07 -17.04 -10.84
C TYR A 231 1.37 -17.54 -10.76
N ASP A 232 1.78 -18.36 -11.72
CA ASP A 232 3.17 -18.83 -11.87
C ASP A 232 3.95 -17.93 -12.83
N SER A 233 5.14 -17.49 -12.41
CA SER A 233 6.09 -16.74 -13.23
C SER A 233 6.49 -17.41 -14.56
N SER A 234 6.32 -18.72 -14.69
CA SER A 234 6.53 -19.42 -15.97
C SER A 234 5.65 -18.87 -17.09
N ALA A 235 4.49 -18.28 -16.75
CA ALA A 235 3.60 -17.61 -17.69
C ALA A 235 4.27 -16.45 -18.44
N LEU A 236 5.34 -15.86 -17.89
CA LEU A 236 6.15 -14.83 -18.55
C LEU A 236 7.43 -15.41 -19.16
N ILE A 237 8.05 -16.38 -18.50
CA ILE A 237 9.36 -16.91 -18.90
C ILE A 237 9.32 -17.66 -20.24
N ASP A 238 8.35 -18.55 -20.44
CA ASP A 238 8.23 -19.36 -21.67
C ASP A 238 7.98 -18.48 -22.93
N PRO A 239 7.03 -17.53 -22.91
CA PRO A 239 6.82 -16.65 -24.06
C PRO A 239 8.01 -15.70 -24.34
N LEU A 240 8.74 -15.26 -23.31
CA LEU A 240 9.98 -14.49 -23.51
C LEU A 240 11.06 -15.34 -24.18
N ALA A 241 11.20 -16.61 -23.78
CA ALA A 241 12.09 -17.55 -24.45
C ALA A 241 11.71 -17.76 -25.93
N TYR A 242 10.41 -17.84 -26.24
CA TYR A 242 9.92 -17.84 -27.62
C TYR A 242 10.38 -16.59 -28.39
N LEU A 243 10.18 -15.39 -27.84
CA LEU A 243 10.60 -14.13 -28.50
C LEU A 243 12.11 -14.11 -28.77
N MET A 244 12.93 -14.55 -27.82
CA MET A 244 14.38 -14.70 -28.03
C MET A 244 14.69 -15.70 -29.15
N GLY A 245 14.00 -16.85 -29.17
CA GLY A 245 14.18 -17.90 -30.19
C GLY A 245 13.63 -17.54 -31.57
N ALA A 246 12.76 -16.53 -31.66
CA ALA A 246 12.19 -16.00 -32.90
C ALA A 246 13.08 -14.95 -33.59
N GLN A 247 14.15 -14.47 -32.93
CA GLN A 247 15.10 -13.54 -33.53
C GLN A 247 15.82 -14.21 -34.72
N ASN A 248 15.85 -13.51 -35.85
CA ASN A 248 16.55 -13.99 -37.04
C ASN A 248 18.07 -13.82 -36.90
N PRO A 249 18.88 -14.57 -37.67
CA PRO A 249 20.34 -14.43 -37.67
C PRO A 249 20.87 -13.04 -38.05
N ASP A 250 20.04 -12.20 -38.69
CA ASP A 250 20.38 -10.81 -39.00
C ASP A 250 20.20 -9.87 -37.80
N GLY A 251 19.59 -10.35 -36.71
CA GLY A 251 19.30 -9.60 -35.49
C GLY A 251 17.86 -9.06 -35.42
N GLY A 252 17.11 -9.03 -36.52
CA GLY A 252 15.76 -8.51 -36.53
C GLY A 252 14.68 -9.55 -36.20
N TRP A 253 13.44 -9.08 -36.06
CA TRP A 253 12.25 -9.92 -35.87
C TRP A 253 11.23 -9.73 -36.99
N GLY A 254 10.62 -10.84 -37.39
CA GLY A 254 9.41 -10.90 -38.20
C GLY A 254 8.18 -11.23 -37.36
N LEU A 255 7.00 -11.28 -37.99
CA LEU A 255 5.74 -11.58 -37.28
C LEU A 255 5.79 -12.87 -36.48
N SER A 256 6.51 -13.89 -36.96
CA SER A 256 6.73 -15.14 -36.27
C SER A 256 8.12 -15.69 -36.58
N ARG A 257 8.49 -16.79 -35.93
CA ARG A 257 9.79 -17.45 -36.14
C ARG A 257 10.04 -17.75 -37.62
N GLY A 258 11.18 -17.28 -38.13
CA GLY A 258 11.59 -17.47 -39.52
C GLY A 258 10.89 -16.57 -40.55
N ALA A 259 9.96 -15.71 -40.14
CA ALA A 259 9.44 -14.65 -41.00
C ALA A 259 10.50 -13.56 -41.19
N GLU A 260 10.48 -12.86 -42.34
CA GLU A 260 11.45 -11.80 -42.64
C GLU A 260 11.42 -10.68 -41.60
N SER A 261 12.62 -10.24 -41.19
CA SER A 261 12.81 -9.13 -40.26
C SER A 261 12.22 -7.83 -40.83
N ASN A 262 11.45 -7.10 -40.02
CA ASN A 262 10.91 -5.80 -40.41
C ASN A 262 10.98 -4.79 -39.26
N ILE A 263 10.98 -3.50 -39.62
CA ILE A 263 11.18 -2.37 -38.69
C ILE A 263 10.11 -2.37 -37.61
N TYR A 264 8.84 -2.49 -37.97
CA TYR A 264 7.73 -2.41 -37.00
C TYR A 264 7.86 -3.49 -35.93
N MET A 265 8.05 -4.75 -36.34
CA MET A 265 8.11 -5.86 -35.39
C MET A 265 9.38 -5.81 -34.53
N THR A 266 10.52 -5.53 -35.16
CA THR A 266 11.80 -5.40 -34.44
C THR A 266 11.72 -4.29 -33.39
N SER A 267 11.20 -3.11 -33.74
CA SER A 267 11.00 -2.03 -32.78
C SER A 267 10.04 -2.42 -31.65
N LYS A 268 8.91 -3.06 -31.96
CA LYS A 268 7.93 -3.47 -30.94
C LYS A 268 8.53 -4.46 -29.94
N VAL A 269 9.21 -5.51 -30.42
CA VAL A 269 9.87 -6.50 -29.54
C VAL A 269 10.91 -5.83 -28.65
N LEU A 270 11.75 -4.95 -29.23
CA LEU A 270 12.78 -4.24 -28.46
C LEU A 270 12.21 -3.28 -27.41
N ILE A 271 11.14 -2.56 -27.73
CA ILE A 271 10.43 -1.71 -26.76
C ILE A 271 9.87 -2.55 -25.62
N GLY A 272 9.22 -3.68 -25.93
CA GLY A 272 8.63 -4.51 -24.86
C GLY A 272 9.67 -5.24 -24.01
N PHE A 273 10.86 -5.54 -24.54
CA PHE A 273 11.96 -6.12 -23.76
C PHE A 273 12.47 -5.22 -22.63
N GLU A 274 12.26 -3.91 -22.74
CA GLU A 274 12.68 -2.94 -21.73
C GLU A 274 12.13 -3.28 -20.33
N GLY A 275 10.84 -3.59 -20.24
CA GLY A 275 10.17 -3.93 -18.98
C GLY A 275 10.62 -5.24 -18.33
N TYR A 276 11.50 -6.00 -19.00
CA TYR A 276 12.01 -7.30 -18.55
C TYR A 276 13.53 -7.32 -18.35
N ALA A 277 14.26 -6.30 -18.81
CA ALA A 277 15.73 -6.31 -18.78
C ALA A 277 16.34 -6.43 -17.37
N GLY A 278 15.58 -6.07 -16.32
CA GLY A 278 16.00 -6.24 -14.92
C GLY A 278 15.93 -7.67 -14.39
N SER A 279 15.06 -8.51 -14.96
CA SER A 279 14.78 -9.89 -14.51
C SER A 279 15.11 -10.93 -15.59
N PHE A 280 15.53 -10.50 -16.79
CA PHE A 280 15.79 -11.36 -17.92
C PHE A 280 17.06 -10.91 -18.65
N ASP A 281 17.98 -11.84 -18.93
CA ASP A 281 19.22 -11.55 -19.68
C ASP A 281 18.93 -11.40 -21.18
N LEU A 282 18.43 -10.22 -21.55
CA LEU A 282 18.01 -9.88 -22.92
C LEU A 282 19.09 -9.10 -23.68
N GLU A 283 20.20 -8.75 -23.03
CA GLU A 283 21.21 -7.80 -23.53
C GLU A 283 21.72 -8.17 -24.93
N LYS A 284 22.05 -9.45 -25.16
CA LYS A 284 22.54 -9.93 -26.46
C LYS A 284 21.49 -9.77 -27.56
N ALA A 285 20.25 -10.12 -27.28
CA ALA A 285 19.16 -10.03 -28.24
C ALA A 285 18.84 -8.57 -28.56
N ILE A 286 18.76 -7.72 -27.53
CA ILE A 286 18.56 -6.27 -27.65
C ILE A 286 19.67 -5.66 -28.52
N ASN A 287 20.94 -5.91 -28.20
CA ASN A 287 22.08 -5.37 -28.94
C ASN A 287 22.07 -5.77 -30.42
N ALA A 288 21.75 -7.03 -30.73
CA ALA A 288 21.64 -7.50 -32.12
C ALA A 288 20.47 -6.81 -32.87
N GLY A 289 19.32 -6.67 -32.21
CA GLY A 289 18.15 -5.98 -32.76
C GLY A 289 18.38 -4.50 -33.02
N ILE A 290 18.99 -3.81 -32.06
CA ILE A 290 19.33 -2.38 -32.19
C ILE A 290 20.37 -2.17 -33.27
N SER A 291 21.38 -3.05 -33.38
CA SER A 291 22.34 -3.01 -34.48
C SER A 291 21.66 -3.20 -35.84
N TRP A 292 20.70 -4.12 -35.94
CA TRP A 292 19.93 -4.33 -37.17
C TRP A 292 19.09 -3.09 -37.50
N LEU A 293 18.37 -2.51 -36.52
CA LEU A 293 17.57 -1.31 -36.70
C LEU A 293 18.41 -0.13 -37.15
N LYS A 294 19.56 0.17 -36.51
CA LYS A 294 20.46 1.25 -36.94
C LYS A 294 20.86 1.10 -38.41
N GLY A 295 21.05 -0.13 -38.90
CA GLY A 295 21.32 -0.43 -40.30
C GLY A 295 20.14 -0.20 -41.27
N GLN A 296 18.91 -0.05 -40.78
CA GLN A 296 17.71 0.23 -41.58
C GLN A 296 17.39 1.73 -41.71
N GLN A 297 18.20 2.62 -41.12
CA GLN A 297 17.94 4.06 -41.20
C GLN A 297 18.12 4.56 -42.64
N ASN A 298 17.11 5.26 -43.16
CA ASN A 298 17.16 5.86 -44.48
C ASN A 298 18.05 7.10 -44.51
N ALA A 299 18.44 7.55 -45.71
CA ALA A 299 19.29 8.72 -45.89
C ALA A 299 18.64 10.05 -45.42
N ASP A 300 17.32 10.06 -45.24
CA ASP A 300 16.56 11.18 -44.65
C ASP A 300 16.45 11.10 -43.11
N TYR A 301 17.12 10.12 -42.50
CA TYR A 301 17.13 9.81 -41.07
C TYR A 301 15.84 9.21 -40.51
N GLY A 302 14.84 8.97 -41.36
CA GLY A 302 13.64 8.22 -40.99
C GLY A 302 13.77 6.71 -41.21
N PHE A 303 12.70 5.98 -40.90
CA PHE A 303 12.60 4.53 -41.07
C PHE A 303 11.36 4.13 -41.88
N GLY A 304 11.52 3.16 -42.78
CA GLY A 304 10.44 2.52 -43.54
C GLY A 304 10.94 1.79 -44.78
N THR A 305 10.15 0.85 -45.31
CA THR A 305 10.54 -0.10 -46.37
C THR A 305 10.43 0.45 -47.80
N GLU A 306 9.56 1.45 -48.03
CA GLU A 306 9.39 2.14 -49.33
C GLU A 306 9.49 3.66 -49.15
N GLY A 307 10.46 4.08 -48.34
CA GLY A 307 10.60 5.44 -47.83
C GLY A 307 10.16 5.55 -46.37
N SER A 308 10.56 6.65 -45.74
CA SER A 308 10.35 6.86 -44.31
C SER A 308 8.89 7.17 -43.98
N CYS A 309 8.34 6.50 -42.96
CA CYS A 309 7.01 6.76 -42.44
C CYS A 309 7.05 7.01 -40.94
N ILE A 310 6.20 7.93 -40.45
CA ILE A 310 6.39 8.49 -39.12
C ILE A 310 6.23 7.48 -37.99
N TYR A 311 5.25 6.57 -38.06
CA TYR A 311 4.99 5.64 -36.97
C TYR A 311 6.12 4.60 -36.81
N GLN A 312 6.67 4.07 -37.91
CA GLN A 312 7.86 3.20 -37.83
C GLN A 312 9.10 3.97 -37.39
N THR A 313 9.21 5.23 -37.83
CA THR A 313 10.30 6.11 -37.42
C THR A 313 10.29 6.38 -35.92
N ALA A 314 9.12 6.70 -35.36
CA ALA A 314 8.95 6.93 -33.93
C ALA A 314 9.21 5.67 -33.09
N LEU A 315 8.67 4.51 -33.50
CA LEU A 315 8.93 3.24 -32.81
C LEU A 315 10.41 2.82 -32.89
N ALA A 316 11.07 3.00 -34.04
CA ALA A 316 12.49 2.74 -34.19
C ALA A 316 13.34 3.69 -33.34
N TYR A 317 12.96 4.98 -33.27
CA TYR A 317 13.59 5.92 -32.36
C TYR A 317 13.47 5.44 -30.91
N THR A 318 12.25 5.16 -30.41
CA THR A 318 12.04 4.71 -29.03
C THR A 318 12.90 3.49 -28.71
N ALA A 319 12.90 2.48 -29.59
CA ALA A 319 13.73 1.29 -29.41
C ALA A 319 15.24 1.63 -29.31
N ILE A 320 15.76 2.47 -30.22
CA ILE A 320 17.19 2.86 -30.23
C ILE A 320 17.55 3.72 -29.01
N ALA A 321 16.71 4.70 -28.71
CA ALA A 321 16.85 5.65 -27.61
C ALA A 321 16.87 4.95 -26.24
N ASN A 322 16.08 3.90 -26.07
CA ASN A 322 16.06 3.09 -24.86
C ASN A 322 17.41 2.41 -24.55
N LEU A 323 18.24 2.15 -25.55
CA LEU A 323 19.58 1.58 -25.33
C LEU A 323 20.66 2.66 -25.23
N ASP A 324 20.63 3.65 -26.12
CA ASP A 324 21.65 4.70 -26.21
C ASP A 324 21.06 5.95 -26.88
N LEU A 325 20.58 6.88 -26.05
CA LEU A 325 20.01 8.14 -26.50
C LEU A 325 21.03 9.03 -27.24
N ALA A 326 22.31 8.91 -26.87
CA ALA A 326 23.38 9.75 -27.38
C ALA A 326 23.89 9.32 -28.77
N CYS A 327 23.50 8.14 -29.27
CA CYS A 327 23.99 7.69 -30.56
C CYS A 327 23.49 8.58 -31.73
N PRO A 328 24.31 8.78 -32.78
CA PRO A 328 23.96 9.65 -33.91
C PRO A 328 22.65 9.25 -34.60
N GLU A 329 22.36 7.96 -34.72
CA GLU A 329 21.14 7.47 -35.34
C GLU A 329 19.89 7.95 -34.58
N ALA A 330 19.90 7.85 -33.24
CA ALA A 330 18.80 8.35 -32.40
C ALA A 330 18.63 9.87 -32.57
N GLN A 331 19.71 10.65 -32.44
CA GLN A 331 19.66 12.11 -32.56
C GLN A 331 19.13 12.57 -33.92
N ASN A 332 19.61 11.94 -35.00
CA ASN A 332 19.15 12.26 -36.36
C ASN A 332 17.67 11.88 -36.56
N THR A 333 17.23 10.74 -36.02
CA THR A 333 15.83 10.32 -36.11
C THR A 333 14.89 11.21 -35.29
N LEU A 334 15.30 11.67 -34.10
CA LEU A 334 14.52 12.64 -33.33
C LEU A 334 14.31 13.93 -34.13
N ALA A 335 15.36 14.44 -34.79
CA ALA A 335 15.26 15.61 -35.65
C ALA A 335 14.28 15.39 -36.81
N TYR A 336 14.24 14.20 -37.41
CA TYR A 336 13.23 13.85 -38.41
C TYR A 336 11.80 13.88 -37.84
N ILE A 337 11.58 13.28 -36.66
CA ILE A 337 10.26 13.26 -36.02
C ILE A 337 9.78 14.69 -35.77
N LEU A 338 10.62 15.53 -35.16
CA LEU A 338 10.30 16.94 -34.88
C LEU A 338 10.01 17.73 -36.16
N ALA A 339 10.78 17.52 -37.23
CA ALA A 339 10.58 18.20 -38.51
C ALA A 339 9.29 17.80 -39.24
N ASN A 340 8.70 16.65 -38.90
CA ASN A 340 7.48 16.13 -39.51
C ASN A 340 6.20 16.44 -38.72
N GLN A 341 6.29 17.18 -37.60
CA GLN A 341 5.10 17.69 -36.93
C GLN A 341 4.37 18.68 -37.84
N GLN A 342 3.06 18.50 -38.02
CA GLN A 342 2.23 19.37 -38.84
C GLN A 342 1.85 20.65 -38.08
N ALA A 343 1.39 21.67 -38.81
CA ALA A 343 1.02 22.95 -38.23
C ALA A 343 -0.18 22.88 -37.26
N ASP A 344 -1.00 21.83 -37.36
CA ASP A 344 -2.08 21.54 -36.43
C ASP A 344 -1.60 20.83 -35.14
N GLY A 345 -0.31 20.48 -35.06
CA GLY A 345 0.30 19.78 -33.94
C GLY A 345 0.37 18.26 -34.09
N SER A 346 -0.37 17.68 -35.04
CA SER A 346 -0.41 16.24 -35.27
C SER A 346 0.81 15.73 -36.01
N TRP A 347 0.96 14.40 -36.02
CA TRP A 347 1.71 13.71 -37.05
C TRP A 347 0.74 13.00 -37.99
N ASN A 348 0.80 13.36 -39.28
CA ASN A 348 -0.07 12.84 -40.35
C ASN A 348 -1.58 12.97 -40.15
N ASN A 349 -2.06 13.83 -39.23
CA ASN A 349 -3.48 13.92 -38.87
C ASN A 349 -4.07 12.56 -38.47
N LYS A 350 -3.28 11.73 -37.78
CA LYS A 350 -3.66 10.40 -37.28
C LYS A 350 -3.33 10.29 -35.80
N ALA A 351 -4.29 9.78 -35.02
CA ALA A 351 -4.12 9.59 -33.59
C ALA A 351 -2.97 8.63 -33.26
N TYR A 352 -2.90 7.47 -33.94
CA TYR A 352 -1.82 6.52 -33.73
C TYR A 352 -0.43 7.12 -34.01
N ASP A 353 -0.25 7.76 -35.17
CA ASP A 353 1.01 8.39 -35.57
C ASP A 353 1.42 9.50 -34.58
N THR A 354 0.45 10.28 -34.11
CA THR A 354 0.67 11.34 -33.12
C THR A 354 1.06 10.76 -31.76
N ALA A 355 0.36 9.73 -31.28
CA ALA A 355 0.63 9.09 -30.01
C ALA A 355 2.00 8.41 -29.96
N VAL A 356 2.37 7.63 -30.98
CA VAL A 356 3.72 7.01 -31.01
C VAL A 356 4.83 8.04 -31.20
N SER A 357 4.56 9.17 -31.87
CA SER A 357 5.52 10.28 -31.96
C SER A 357 5.70 10.97 -30.60
N LEU A 358 4.62 11.14 -29.83
CA LEU A 358 4.69 11.62 -28.45
C LEU A 358 5.42 10.64 -27.52
N LEU A 359 5.29 9.32 -27.74
CA LEU A 359 6.08 8.31 -27.03
C LEU A 359 7.58 8.48 -27.32
N ALA A 360 7.95 8.71 -28.58
CA ALA A 360 9.32 9.03 -28.94
C ALA A 360 9.81 10.31 -28.22
N LEU A 361 9.01 11.38 -28.19
CA LEU A 361 9.37 12.59 -27.46
C LEU A 361 9.50 12.35 -25.96
N PHE A 362 8.62 11.55 -25.36
CA PHE A 362 8.71 11.16 -23.95
C PHE A 362 10.03 10.44 -23.66
N THR A 363 10.38 9.46 -24.51
CA THR A 363 11.64 8.71 -24.42
C THR A 363 12.86 9.64 -24.50
N SER A 364 12.77 10.72 -25.29
CA SER A 364 13.86 11.68 -25.46
C SER A 364 14.20 12.49 -24.22
N MET A 365 13.35 12.48 -23.19
CA MET A 365 13.50 13.25 -21.96
C MET A 365 14.16 12.44 -20.82
N ARG A 366 14.45 11.15 -21.00
CA ARG A 366 14.99 10.29 -19.93
C ARG A 366 16.39 10.62 -19.40
N GLU A 367 17.20 11.40 -20.12
CA GLU A 367 18.51 11.84 -19.57
C GLU A 367 18.36 12.91 -18.47
N THR A 368 17.15 13.43 -18.26
CA THR A 368 16.82 14.34 -17.17
C THR A 368 15.98 13.62 -16.13
N ASP A 369 16.30 12.38 -15.79
CA ASP A 369 15.69 11.63 -14.68
C ASP A 369 16.75 11.62 -13.58
N THR A 370 16.65 12.55 -12.63
CA THR A 370 17.73 12.87 -11.68
C THR A 370 17.84 11.81 -10.58
N ASP A 371 16.73 11.24 -10.16
CA ASP A 371 16.64 10.30 -9.05
C ASP A 371 16.57 8.82 -9.50
N GLY A 372 16.33 8.59 -10.79
CA GLY A 372 16.37 7.28 -11.43
C GLY A 372 15.13 6.42 -11.18
N ASP A 373 13.99 7.03 -10.86
CA ASP A 373 12.74 6.33 -10.58
C ASP A 373 11.97 5.92 -11.85
N GLY A 374 12.40 6.44 -13.01
CA GLY A 374 11.82 6.17 -14.32
C GLY A 374 10.89 7.26 -14.84
N VAL A 375 10.70 8.36 -14.11
CA VAL A 375 9.92 9.55 -14.47
C VAL A 375 10.86 10.70 -14.84
N PRO A 376 10.71 11.31 -16.04
CA PRO A 376 11.57 12.45 -16.40
C PRO A 376 11.28 13.70 -15.56
N GLU A 377 12.31 14.45 -15.14
CA GLU A 377 12.28 15.70 -14.33
C GLU A 377 11.16 16.69 -14.70
N LEU A 378 10.87 16.86 -16.00
CA LEU A 378 9.82 17.78 -16.45
C LEU A 378 8.39 17.34 -16.11
N MET A 379 8.25 16.12 -15.60
CA MET A 379 7.01 15.42 -15.35
C MET A 379 7.06 14.71 -14.00
N ASP A 380 8.11 14.96 -13.24
CA ASP A 380 8.41 14.37 -11.96
C ASP A 380 7.98 15.36 -10.87
N ASN A 381 7.07 14.93 -10.00
CA ASN A 381 6.63 15.77 -8.87
C ASN A 381 7.56 15.66 -7.66
N CYS A 382 8.56 14.76 -7.69
CA CYS A 382 9.69 14.73 -6.76
C CYS A 382 11.03 14.52 -7.47
N PRO A 383 11.55 15.53 -8.21
CA PRO A 383 12.73 15.37 -9.08
C PRO A 383 14.02 14.85 -8.44
N ASP A 384 14.12 14.92 -7.11
CA ASP A 384 15.30 14.53 -6.34
C ASP A 384 15.05 13.24 -5.50
N ASP A 385 13.82 12.76 -5.38
CA ASP A 385 13.41 11.68 -4.47
C ASP A 385 12.51 10.64 -5.15
N PRO A 386 12.98 9.37 -5.33
CA PRO A 386 12.29 8.38 -6.16
C PRO A 386 10.85 8.08 -5.78
N ASN A 387 9.90 8.42 -6.66
CA ASN A 387 8.47 8.19 -6.47
C ASN A 387 7.78 7.79 -7.79
N ALA A 388 8.12 6.61 -8.34
CA ALA A 388 7.67 6.20 -9.67
C ALA A 388 6.15 6.13 -9.90
N ASP A 389 5.34 6.09 -8.83
CA ASP A 389 3.88 6.17 -8.86
C ASP A 389 3.34 7.61 -8.93
N GLN A 390 4.18 8.58 -8.59
CA GLN A 390 3.97 10.02 -8.66
C GLN A 390 2.73 10.45 -7.88
N LYS A 391 2.46 9.77 -6.76
CA LYS A 391 1.33 10.09 -5.88
C LYS A 391 1.49 11.53 -5.37
N ASN A 392 0.40 12.27 -5.41
CA ASN A 392 0.21 13.57 -4.80
C ASN A 392 -1.22 13.52 -4.22
N THR A 393 -1.34 13.69 -2.91
CA THR A 393 -2.59 13.59 -2.17
C THR A 393 -3.40 14.89 -2.23
N ASP A 394 -2.75 16.04 -2.22
CA ASP A 394 -3.40 17.35 -2.26
C ASP A 394 -3.98 17.76 -3.65
N GLU A 395 -3.53 17.12 -4.74
CA GLU A 395 -3.94 17.39 -6.13
C GLU A 395 -5.46 17.18 -6.31
N GLU A 396 -6.07 16.26 -5.56
CA GLU A 396 -7.53 16.02 -5.61
C GLU A 396 -8.34 17.22 -5.09
N TYR A 397 -7.75 18.03 -4.20
CA TYR A 397 -8.42 19.17 -3.58
C TYR A 397 -8.25 20.48 -4.37
N ASP A 398 -7.33 20.53 -5.34
CA ASP A 398 -7.10 21.76 -6.12
C ASP A 398 -8.37 22.22 -6.86
N GLY A 399 -8.70 23.50 -6.66
CA GLY A 399 -9.87 24.15 -7.25
C GLY A 399 -11.21 23.82 -6.57
N LEU A 400 -11.25 23.01 -5.51
CA LEU A 400 -12.45 22.78 -4.71
C LEU A 400 -12.73 23.96 -3.78
N SER A 401 -13.97 24.46 -3.83
CA SER A 401 -14.38 25.58 -2.97
C SER A 401 -14.50 25.13 -1.52
N GLY A 402 -13.65 25.68 -0.65
CA GLY A 402 -13.67 25.41 0.79
C GLY A 402 -12.47 24.61 1.28
N TYR A 403 -11.61 24.15 0.37
CA TYR A 403 -10.35 23.48 0.68
C TYR A 403 -9.16 24.38 0.33
N PRO A 404 -8.00 24.19 0.97
CA PRO A 404 -6.73 24.72 0.50
C PRO A 404 -6.48 24.32 -0.96
N ALA A 405 -5.66 25.10 -1.66
CA ALA A 405 -5.24 24.75 -2.99
C ALA A 405 -4.05 23.81 -2.85
N GLY A 406 -4.16 22.60 -3.41
CA GLY A 406 -3.03 21.70 -3.50
C GLY A 406 -1.92 22.26 -4.39
N ASP A 407 -0.74 21.67 -4.28
CA ASP A 407 0.43 22.07 -5.04
C ASP A 407 0.88 21.00 -6.05
N GLU A 408 2.10 21.12 -6.56
CA GLU A 408 2.62 20.24 -7.62
C GLU A 408 3.65 19.22 -7.07
N MET A 409 3.92 19.21 -5.75
CA MET A 409 4.85 18.31 -5.07
C MET A 409 4.20 16.94 -4.85
N GLY A 410 5.00 15.88 -4.84
CA GLY A 410 4.49 14.53 -4.55
C GLY A 410 4.69 14.15 -3.10
N ASP A 411 3.87 13.20 -2.60
CA ASP A 411 3.85 12.76 -1.19
C ASP A 411 5.24 12.38 -0.62
N VAL A 412 6.19 12.02 -1.49
CA VAL A 412 7.53 11.58 -1.05
C VAL A 412 8.44 12.77 -0.69
N CYS A 413 8.19 13.93 -1.27
CA CYS A 413 9.02 15.12 -1.14
C CYS A 413 8.25 16.35 -0.64
N ASP A 414 6.96 16.18 -0.36
CA ASP A 414 6.13 17.14 0.33
C ASP A 414 6.19 16.89 1.85
N ASP A 415 6.13 17.96 2.63
CA ASP A 415 6.17 17.90 4.10
C ASP A 415 4.74 18.10 4.70
N ASP A 416 3.74 18.33 3.86
CA ASP A 416 2.33 18.64 4.17
C ASP A 416 1.43 18.05 3.08
N ASP A 417 1.28 16.72 3.09
CA ASP A 417 0.74 15.90 1.98
C ASP A 417 -0.72 16.23 1.60
N ASP A 418 -1.49 16.83 2.51
CA ASP A 418 -2.87 17.25 2.27
C ASP A 418 -3.06 18.77 2.21
N ASN A 419 -1.99 19.53 2.46
CA ASN A 419 -1.87 20.98 2.35
C ASN A 419 -2.87 21.75 3.23
N ASP A 420 -3.27 21.18 4.37
CA ASP A 420 -4.13 21.87 5.33
C ASP A 420 -3.38 22.95 6.13
N GLY A 421 -2.04 22.92 6.14
CA GLY A 421 -1.18 23.89 6.80
C GLY A 421 -0.54 23.41 8.11
N ILE A 422 -0.72 22.14 8.49
CA ILE A 422 0.11 21.45 9.47
C ILE A 422 0.91 20.34 8.81
N SER A 423 2.22 20.27 9.08
CA SER A 423 3.09 19.27 8.44
C SER A 423 2.78 17.85 8.89
N ASP A 424 3.03 16.86 8.03
CA ASP A 424 2.90 15.41 8.31
C ASP A 424 3.53 14.97 9.63
N ASP A 425 4.72 15.50 9.92
CA ASP A 425 5.46 15.20 11.16
C ASP A 425 4.72 15.74 12.38
N TYR A 426 4.11 16.91 12.27
CA TYR A 426 3.34 17.51 13.36
C TYR A 426 2.04 16.73 13.59
N GLU A 427 1.38 16.35 12.51
CA GLU A 427 0.15 15.60 12.58
C GLU A 427 0.33 14.24 13.24
N ARG A 428 1.29 13.48 12.74
CA ARG A 428 1.61 12.16 13.27
C ARG A 428 2.07 12.20 14.72
N ASP A 429 2.93 13.16 15.08
CA ASP A 429 3.64 13.12 16.36
C ASP A 429 2.94 13.95 17.47
N TYR A 430 2.10 14.92 17.13
CA TYR A 430 1.47 15.84 18.10
C TYR A 430 -0.06 15.80 18.07
N THR A 431 -0.73 16.06 16.94
CA THR A 431 -2.22 16.10 16.87
C THR A 431 -2.83 14.70 16.81
N GLY A 432 -2.12 13.73 16.23
CA GLY A 432 -2.63 12.38 15.93
C GLY A 432 -3.62 12.32 14.77
N THR A 433 -3.64 13.35 13.91
CA THR A 433 -4.44 13.42 12.67
C THR A 433 -3.75 12.64 11.54
N ASP A 434 -4.46 12.41 10.44
CA ASP A 434 -4.02 11.61 9.29
C ASP A 434 -3.39 12.54 8.23
N PRO A 435 -2.07 12.46 7.95
CA PRO A 435 -1.38 13.40 7.04
C PRO A 435 -1.87 13.47 5.60
N PHE A 436 -2.79 12.59 5.23
CA PHE A 436 -3.33 12.49 3.89
C PHE A 436 -4.77 13.03 3.80
N LEU A 437 -5.27 13.70 4.83
CA LEU A 437 -6.66 14.13 4.96
C LEU A 437 -6.82 15.46 5.70
N ILE A 438 -7.14 16.52 4.95
CA ILE A 438 -7.42 17.88 5.48
C ILE A 438 -8.40 17.92 6.67
N ASP A 439 -9.32 16.96 6.74
CA ASP A 439 -10.29 16.79 7.81
C ASP A 439 -10.37 15.30 8.14
N THR A 440 -9.53 14.86 9.08
CA THR A 440 -9.36 13.46 9.46
C THR A 440 -10.69 12.82 9.84
N ASP A 441 -11.50 13.52 10.65
CA ASP A 441 -12.74 13.02 11.26
C ASP A 441 -14.03 13.36 10.50
N ASN A 442 -13.90 14.22 9.49
CA ASN A 442 -14.94 14.65 8.56
C ASN A 442 -16.13 15.30 9.27
N ASP A 443 -15.88 16.02 10.37
CA ASP A 443 -16.87 16.81 11.09
C ASP A 443 -17.14 18.19 10.46
N GLY A 444 -16.29 18.58 9.49
CA GLY A 444 -16.36 19.82 8.74
C GLY A 444 -15.43 20.93 9.26
N ILE A 445 -14.59 20.65 10.25
CA ILE A 445 -13.46 21.48 10.70
C ILE A 445 -12.18 20.78 10.25
N ALA A 446 -11.30 21.52 9.57
CA ALA A 446 -10.01 20.98 9.14
C ALA A 446 -9.07 20.78 10.33
N ASP A 447 -8.14 19.83 10.22
CA ASP A 447 -7.28 19.39 11.32
C ASP A 447 -6.40 20.53 11.86
N ASN A 448 -5.93 21.43 11.00
CA ASN A 448 -5.25 22.66 11.39
C ASN A 448 -6.10 23.62 12.27
N LEU A 449 -7.42 23.64 12.08
CA LEU A 449 -8.37 24.54 12.75
C LEU A 449 -9.05 23.91 13.98
N GLU A 450 -8.83 22.62 14.20
CA GLU A 450 -9.24 21.91 15.41
C GLU A 450 -8.57 22.49 16.66
N ASP A 451 -9.26 22.39 17.79
CA ASP A 451 -8.79 22.79 19.13
C ASP A 451 -8.96 21.56 20.04
N LEU A 452 -7.95 20.67 20.03
CA LEU A 452 -8.07 19.33 20.60
C LEU A 452 -8.18 19.35 22.13
N ASP A 453 -7.71 20.41 22.77
CA ASP A 453 -7.67 20.55 24.22
C ASP A 453 -8.73 21.53 24.79
N PHE A 454 -9.44 22.20 23.89
CA PHE A 454 -10.53 23.15 24.13
C PHE A 454 -10.13 24.41 24.89
N ASP A 455 -8.84 24.77 24.91
CA ASP A 455 -8.38 25.97 25.60
C ASP A 455 -8.66 27.28 24.83
N GLY A 456 -9.09 27.14 23.57
CA GLY A 456 -9.44 28.22 22.64
C GLY A 456 -8.34 28.56 21.64
N VAL A 457 -7.32 27.72 21.48
CA VAL A 457 -6.24 27.85 20.49
C VAL A 457 -6.33 26.70 19.50
N SER A 458 -6.20 26.99 18.20
CA SER A 458 -6.24 25.96 17.15
C SER A 458 -4.90 25.23 17.02
N ASN A 459 -4.89 24.03 16.45
CA ASN A 459 -3.69 23.23 16.21
C ASN A 459 -2.62 24.02 15.43
N GLU A 460 -3.00 24.80 14.42
CA GLU A 460 -2.10 25.69 13.66
C GLU A 460 -1.50 26.79 14.56
N ASP A 461 -2.34 27.43 15.38
CA ASP A 461 -1.90 28.48 16.31
C ASP A 461 -0.99 27.91 17.41
N GLU A 462 -1.26 26.70 17.89
CA GLU A 462 -0.44 25.99 18.87
C GLU A 462 0.90 25.58 18.29
N PHE A 463 0.91 25.08 17.05
CA PHE A 463 2.15 24.84 16.30
C PHE A 463 3.00 26.11 16.22
N ALA A 464 2.38 27.25 15.90
CA ALA A 464 3.06 28.54 15.84
C ALA A 464 3.56 29.04 17.21
N LEU A 465 2.88 28.68 18.30
CA LEU A 465 3.26 29.00 19.68
C LEU A 465 4.28 28.00 20.27
N GLY A 466 4.40 26.81 19.70
CA GLY A 466 5.18 25.69 20.23
C GLY A 466 4.59 25.13 21.53
N THR A 467 3.26 25.16 21.65
CA THR A 467 2.49 24.51 22.72
C THR A 467 2.12 23.07 22.32
N ASP A 468 1.60 22.29 23.25
CA ASP A 468 1.21 20.89 22.99
C ASP A 468 -0.29 20.88 22.71
N PRO A 469 -0.72 20.49 21.49
CA PRO A 469 -2.10 20.65 21.07
C PRO A 469 -3.12 19.82 21.85
N LYS A 470 -2.64 18.94 22.72
CA LYS A 470 -3.47 18.07 23.56
C LYS A 470 -3.44 18.49 25.04
N ALA A 471 -2.84 19.63 25.39
CA ALA A 471 -2.56 20.01 26.77
C ALA A 471 -2.93 21.46 27.10
N PRO A 472 -4.10 21.70 27.75
CA PRO A 472 -4.68 23.03 27.89
C PRO A 472 -3.72 24.05 28.48
N ASP A 473 -3.59 25.20 27.82
CA ASP A 473 -2.71 26.29 28.20
C ASP A 473 -3.47 27.49 28.80
N ILE A 474 -3.15 27.80 30.06
CA ILE A 474 -3.85 28.85 30.80
C ILE A 474 -2.96 30.06 31.01
N ASN A 475 -3.32 31.15 30.32
CA ASN A 475 -2.63 32.43 30.39
C ASN A 475 -3.20 33.37 31.48
N PHE A 476 -2.73 33.23 32.73
CA PHE A 476 -3.14 34.12 33.82
C PHE A 476 -2.62 35.54 33.63
N SER A 477 -3.52 36.52 33.71
CA SER A 477 -3.21 37.95 33.71
C SER A 477 -2.97 38.48 35.12
N LYS A 478 -2.22 39.57 35.25
CA LYS A 478 -2.12 40.29 36.52
C LYS A 478 -3.49 40.82 36.94
N GLY A 479 -3.90 40.57 38.18
CA GLY A 479 -5.20 40.93 38.72
C GLY A 479 -6.10 39.72 38.90
N LEU A 480 -7.41 39.92 38.80
CA LEU A 480 -8.41 38.85 38.90
C LEU A 480 -8.42 38.01 37.63
N ASN A 481 -8.45 36.69 37.80
CA ASN A 481 -8.73 35.70 36.78
C ASN A 481 -9.86 34.79 37.29
N LEU A 482 -10.75 34.38 36.39
CA LEU A 482 -11.70 33.31 36.66
C LEU A 482 -11.13 32.02 36.09
N PHE A 483 -10.81 31.09 36.98
CA PHE A 483 -10.07 29.88 36.66
C PHE A 483 -10.95 28.65 36.85
N GLY A 484 -11.01 27.82 35.82
CA GLY A 484 -11.44 26.43 35.90
C GLY A 484 -10.23 25.52 35.82
N TYR A 485 -10.25 24.41 36.56
CA TYR A 485 -9.21 23.39 36.39
C TYR A 485 -9.56 22.52 35.16
N PRO A 486 -8.72 22.48 34.12
CA PRO A 486 -9.15 22.04 32.78
C PRO A 486 -9.14 20.51 32.59
N VAL A 487 -8.25 19.82 33.29
CA VAL A 487 -8.06 18.38 33.19
C VAL A 487 -8.54 17.66 34.45
N ALA A 488 -8.45 16.33 34.50
CA ALA A 488 -8.75 15.57 35.70
C ALA A 488 -7.92 16.10 36.90
N VAL A 489 -8.61 16.52 37.97
CA VAL A 489 -7.92 17.03 39.15
C VAL A 489 -7.24 15.88 39.89
N PRO A 490 -5.93 15.96 40.20
CA PRO A 490 -5.23 14.90 40.92
C PRO A 490 -5.89 14.58 42.28
N GLY A 491 -5.85 13.32 42.68
CA GLY A 491 -6.48 12.86 43.91
C GLY A 491 -5.91 13.56 45.15
N GLY A 492 -6.75 14.32 45.86
CA GLY A 492 -6.37 15.07 47.06
C GLY A 492 -5.71 16.42 46.78
N TYR A 493 -5.80 16.93 45.55
CA TYR A 493 -5.29 18.24 45.17
C TYR A 493 -6.18 19.36 45.71
N THR A 494 -5.56 20.34 46.37
CA THR A 494 -6.23 21.41 47.11
C THR A 494 -5.80 22.80 46.64
N SER A 495 -6.45 23.83 47.18
CA SER A 495 -6.05 25.22 46.98
C SER A 495 -4.63 25.52 47.46
N TYR A 496 -4.06 24.72 48.36
CA TYR A 496 -2.69 24.87 48.81
C TYR A 496 -1.72 24.42 47.71
N ASP A 497 -2.02 23.31 47.04
CA ASP A 497 -1.21 22.78 45.93
C ASP A 497 -1.27 23.74 44.73
N LEU A 498 -2.46 24.26 44.40
CA LEU A 498 -2.61 25.24 43.32
C LEU A 498 -1.83 26.55 43.57
N ILE A 499 -1.69 26.99 44.83
CA ILE A 499 -0.80 28.12 45.14
C ILE A 499 0.66 27.78 44.82
N VAL A 500 1.11 26.57 45.14
CA VAL A 500 2.49 26.13 44.84
C VAL A 500 2.73 26.14 43.34
N ASP A 501 1.79 25.62 42.56
CA ASP A 501 1.90 25.55 41.09
C ASP A 501 1.83 26.94 40.45
N LEU A 502 1.02 27.86 40.98
CA LEU A 502 0.96 29.25 40.52
C LEU A 502 2.18 30.07 40.97
N GLY A 503 2.88 29.65 42.02
CA GLY A 503 4.23 30.11 42.35
C GLY A 503 4.35 30.88 43.67
N SER A 504 5.31 31.80 43.70
CA SER A 504 5.70 32.51 44.93
C SER A 504 4.73 33.64 45.32
N GLU A 505 4.91 34.20 46.52
CA GLU A 505 4.17 35.39 46.97
C GLU A 505 4.37 36.63 46.08
N ALA A 506 5.36 36.60 45.18
CA ALA A 506 5.60 37.65 44.19
C ALA A 506 4.75 37.48 42.91
N GLU A 507 4.16 36.31 42.71
CA GLU A 507 3.40 35.91 41.52
C GLU A 507 1.90 35.83 41.82
N ILE A 508 1.52 35.27 42.97
CA ILE A 508 0.13 35.10 43.40
C ILE A 508 -0.18 35.85 44.70
N GLU A 509 -1.40 36.39 44.81
CA GLU A 509 -1.95 36.97 46.02
C GLU A 509 -2.81 35.97 46.80
N LYS A 510 -3.85 35.43 46.16
CA LYS A 510 -4.84 34.56 46.79
C LYS A 510 -5.70 33.79 45.77
N ILE A 511 -6.34 32.74 46.25
CA ILE A 511 -7.36 31.96 45.55
C ILE A 511 -8.64 31.98 46.39
N GLN A 512 -9.80 32.15 45.77
CA GLN A 512 -11.09 32.09 46.46
C GLN A 512 -12.07 31.13 45.78
N ARG A 513 -12.80 30.37 46.59
CA ARG A 513 -13.94 29.53 46.18
C ARG A 513 -15.23 30.10 46.75
N TYR A 514 -16.31 30.13 45.95
CA TYR A 514 -17.64 30.46 46.44
C TYR A 514 -18.37 29.21 46.94
N ASN A 515 -18.65 29.15 48.24
CA ASN A 515 -19.38 28.04 48.82
C ASN A 515 -20.90 28.32 48.77
N SER A 516 -21.59 27.70 47.81
CA SER A 516 -23.03 27.92 47.57
C SER A 516 -23.94 27.49 48.72
N ALA A 517 -23.50 26.54 49.57
CA ALA A 517 -24.26 26.10 50.73
C ALA A 517 -24.25 27.14 51.87
N THR A 518 -23.18 27.92 51.99
CA THR A 518 -23.03 28.94 53.05
C THR A 518 -23.24 30.37 52.53
N GLY A 519 -23.12 30.59 51.22
CA GLY A 519 -23.15 31.91 50.60
C GLY A 519 -21.90 32.76 50.88
N ALA A 520 -20.79 32.14 51.32
CA ALA A 520 -19.54 32.81 51.67
C ALA A 520 -18.38 32.38 50.77
N PHE A 521 -17.36 33.23 50.68
CA PHE A 521 -16.09 32.90 50.02
C PHE A 521 -15.12 32.28 51.03
N GLU A 522 -14.55 31.13 50.68
CA GLU A 522 -13.38 30.55 51.34
C GLU A 522 -12.13 31.10 50.66
N THR A 523 -11.10 31.46 51.44
CA THR A 523 -9.93 32.17 50.90
C THR A 523 -8.62 31.55 51.34
N THR A 524 -7.80 31.17 50.36
CA THR A 524 -6.41 30.76 50.54
C THR A 524 -5.50 31.90 50.08
N THR A 525 -4.50 32.25 50.88
CA THR A 525 -3.53 33.33 50.65
C THR A 525 -2.12 32.77 50.56
N CYS A 526 -1.24 33.46 49.83
CA CYS A 526 0.19 33.14 49.80
C CYS A 526 0.96 34.16 50.65
N GLU A 527 1.50 33.73 51.80
CA GLU A 527 2.37 34.53 52.66
C GLU A 527 3.72 33.82 52.85
N GLY A 528 4.83 34.45 52.48
CA GLY A 528 6.17 33.88 52.62
C GLY A 528 6.44 32.67 51.72
N GLY A 529 5.68 32.51 50.63
CA GLY A 529 5.77 31.37 49.72
C GLY A 529 5.11 30.09 50.23
N VAL A 530 4.26 30.19 51.27
CA VAL A 530 3.48 29.08 51.81
C VAL A 530 1.99 29.46 51.76
N ALA A 531 1.16 28.49 51.40
CA ALA A 531 -0.29 28.65 51.44
C ALA A 531 -0.80 28.74 52.89
N GLY A 532 -1.74 29.65 53.14
CA GLY A 532 -2.38 29.84 54.44
C GLY A 532 -3.81 30.36 54.30
N GLY A 533 -4.61 30.23 55.36
CA GLY A 533 -6.05 30.55 55.34
C GLY A 533 -6.89 29.29 55.22
N ASP A 534 -8.06 29.38 54.59
CA ASP A 534 -8.91 28.22 54.35
C ASP A 534 -8.24 27.29 53.34
N GLU A 535 -8.35 25.98 53.56
CA GLU A 535 -7.92 24.93 52.64
C GLU A 535 -9.18 24.26 52.10
N PHE A 536 -9.27 24.14 50.78
CA PHE A 536 -10.41 23.51 50.13
C PHE A 536 -9.96 22.70 48.91
N ASP A 537 -10.68 21.62 48.64
CA ASP A 537 -10.45 20.77 47.47
C ASP A 537 -10.67 21.57 46.19
N ILE A 538 -9.80 21.35 45.21
CA ILE A 538 -10.05 21.76 43.82
C ILE A 538 -10.85 20.64 43.17
N ILE A 539 -11.93 21.00 42.49
CA ILE A 539 -12.89 20.06 41.92
C ILE A 539 -13.14 20.46 40.48
N SER A 540 -13.11 19.48 39.57
CA SER A 540 -13.43 19.72 38.18
C SER A 540 -14.86 20.23 38.03
N GLY A 541 -15.05 21.28 37.21
CA GLY A 541 -16.33 21.96 36.99
C GLY A 541 -16.64 23.06 38.01
N GLU A 542 -15.89 23.20 39.11
CA GLU A 542 -15.96 24.39 39.96
C GLU A 542 -15.10 25.52 39.43
N GLY A 543 -15.56 26.77 39.59
CA GLY A 543 -14.80 27.95 39.22
C GLY A 543 -14.18 28.68 40.43
N TYR A 544 -12.97 29.20 40.24
CA TYR A 544 -12.16 29.84 41.27
C TYR A 544 -11.78 31.27 40.87
N LEU A 545 -11.69 32.17 41.86
CA LEU A 545 -11.13 33.51 41.65
C LEU A 545 -9.64 33.47 42.02
N VAL A 546 -8.78 33.65 41.02
CA VAL A 546 -7.33 33.68 41.20
C VAL A 546 -6.83 35.11 41.05
N TYR A 547 -6.20 35.64 42.09
CA TYR A 547 -5.64 36.99 42.09
C TYR A 547 -4.13 36.92 41.91
N MET A 548 -3.66 37.26 40.72
CA MET A 548 -2.24 37.25 40.38
C MET A 548 -1.61 38.63 40.56
N LYS A 549 -0.39 38.66 41.06
CA LYS A 549 0.48 39.85 41.13
C LYS A 549 1.30 40.03 39.85
N LYS A 550 1.54 38.95 39.09
CA LYS A 550 2.23 38.92 37.81
C LYS A 550 1.54 37.93 36.86
N ALA A 551 1.61 38.19 35.56
CA ALA A 551 1.12 37.24 34.58
C ALA A 551 1.95 35.94 34.63
N LYS A 552 1.29 34.81 34.34
CA LYS A 552 1.89 33.47 34.33
C LYS A 552 1.11 32.56 33.40
N SER A 553 1.81 31.71 32.65
CA SER A 553 1.20 30.65 31.84
C SER A 553 1.46 29.30 32.50
N LEU A 554 0.49 28.39 32.41
CA LEU A 554 0.57 27.01 32.89
C LEU A 554 -0.07 26.08 31.87
N SER A 555 0.63 25.02 31.49
CA SER A 555 0.11 23.92 30.67
C SER A 555 -0.32 22.76 31.59
N PHE A 556 -1.40 22.09 31.22
CA PHE A 556 -2.02 21.01 32.00
C PHE A 556 -2.01 19.69 31.23
N VAL A 557 -0.94 18.90 31.39
CA VAL A 557 -0.78 17.60 30.70
C VAL A 557 -1.50 16.47 31.48
N ASP A 558 -2.79 16.29 31.22
CA ASP A 558 -3.59 15.13 31.68
C ASP A 558 -4.88 15.03 30.83
N GLN A 559 -5.70 14.01 31.05
CA GLN A 559 -6.97 13.84 30.34
C GLN A 559 -7.97 14.97 30.66
N ILE A 560 -8.57 15.54 29.62
CA ILE A 560 -9.61 16.57 29.71
C ILE A 560 -10.74 16.07 30.62
N ALA A 561 -11.15 16.90 31.58
CA ALA A 561 -12.22 16.50 32.48
C ALA A 561 -13.59 16.82 31.88
N SER A 562 -14.53 15.86 31.96
CA SER A 562 -15.94 16.06 31.56
C SER A 562 -16.86 15.77 32.76
N PRO A 563 -16.90 16.65 33.79
CA PRO A 563 -17.68 16.41 34.99
C PRO A 563 -19.18 16.68 34.77
N THR A 564 -20.03 15.96 35.51
CA THR A 564 -21.45 16.37 35.64
C THR A 564 -21.54 17.58 36.56
N ILE A 565 -22.10 18.69 36.07
CA ILE A 565 -22.18 19.95 36.80
C ILE A 565 -23.63 20.20 37.24
N THR A 566 -23.86 20.48 38.53
CA THR A 566 -25.19 20.87 39.03
C THR A 566 -25.18 22.32 39.51
N LEU A 567 -25.85 23.19 38.77
CA LEU A 567 -25.98 24.62 39.09
C LEU A 567 -27.18 24.85 40.00
N GLN A 568 -26.99 25.62 41.07
CA GLN A 568 -28.03 25.93 42.06
C GLN A 568 -28.69 27.28 41.78
N PRO A 569 -29.95 27.51 42.20
CA PRO A 569 -30.59 28.82 42.09
C PRO A 569 -29.74 29.92 42.75
N GLY A 570 -29.57 31.05 42.08
CA GLY A 570 -28.73 32.14 42.51
C GLY A 570 -27.36 32.14 41.83
N PHE A 571 -26.34 32.58 42.56
CA PHE A 571 -24.98 32.80 42.08
C PHE A 571 -24.18 31.49 42.08
N ASN A 572 -23.55 31.17 40.95
CA ASN A 572 -22.63 30.06 40.79
C ASN A 572 -21.35 30.55 40.11
N ILE A 573 -20.22 29.94 40.44
CA ILE A 573 -18.97 30.07 39.69
C ILE A 573 -18.58 28.67 39.24
N VAL A 574 -18.44 28.47 37.95
CA VAL A 574 -18.41 27.15 37.31
C VAL A 574 -17.43 27.20 36.14
N SER A 575 -16.76 26.09 35.86
CA SER A 575 -16.03 25.90 34.61
C SER A 575 -16.66 24.79 33.79
N PHE A 576 -16.45 24.83 32.47
CA PHE A 576 -16.95 23.80 31.55
C PHE A 576 -15.77 23.20 30.77
N PRO A 577 -15.00 22.29 31.40
CA PRO A 577 -13.73 21.84 30.85
C PRO A 577 -13.82 20.98 29.57
N CYS A 578 -15.02 20.67 29.11
CA CYS A 578 -15.27 19.72 28.02
C CYS A 578 -16.25 20.31 26.99
N MET A 579 -16.13 21.61 26.73
CA MET A 579 -16.95 22.30 25.73
C MET A 579 -16.22 22.26 24.40
N PRO A 580 -16.82 21.68 23.34
CA PRO A 580 -16.18 21.65 22.02
C PRO A 580 -15.83 23.05 21.51
N HIS A 581 -14.91 23.09 20.56
CA HIS A 581 -14.57 24.29 19.82
C HIS A 581 -15.82 24.96 19.21
N GLY A 582 -15.84 26.29 19.20
CA GLY A 582 -16.96 27.08 18.68
C GLY A 582 -18.22 27.14 19.57
N TYR A 583 -18.25 26.48 20.73
CA TYR A 583 -19.40 26.55 21.64
C TYR A 583 -19.47 27.92 22.34
N THR A 584 -20.58 28.63 22.15
CA THR A 584 -20.66 30.03 22.62
C THR A 584 -21.51 30.20 23.87
N SER A 585 -21.36 31.36 24.51
CA SER A 585 -22.23 31.82 25.59
C SER A 585 -23.72 31.78 25.27
N TYR A 586 -24.11 31.89 23.99
CA TYR A 586 -25.50 31.79 23.56
C TYR A 586 -25.96 30.34 23.59
N ASP A 587 -25.13 29.42 23.08
CA ASP A 587 -25.40 27.99 23.07
C ASP A 587 -25.50 27.45 24.50
N LEU A 588 -24.56 27.85 25.37
CA LEU A 588 -24.59 27.51 26.78
C LEU A 588 -25.84 28.08 27.48
N LEU A 589 -26.24 29.32 27.20
CA LEU A 589 -27.46 29.89 27.81
C LEU A 589 -28.70 29.11 27.38
N TRP A 590 -28.77 28.72 26.11
CA TRP A 590 -29.84 27.87 25.59
C TRP A 590 -29.83 26.47 26.21
N MET A 591 -28.66 25.86 26.39
CA MET A 591 -28.52 24.56 27.04
C MET A 591 -29.01 24.59 28.49
N LEU A 592 -28.75 25.69 29.20
CA LEU A 592 -29.25 25.90 30.58
C LEU A 592 -30.77 26.15 30.65
N GLY A 593 -31.43 26.37 29.51
CA GLY A 593 -32.88 26.31 29.35
C GLY A 593 -33.52 27.59 28.83
N SER A 594 -34.42 28.18 29.62
CA SER A 594 -35.16 29.40 29.27
C SER A 594 -34.89 30.53 30.27
N SER A 595 -35.49 31.69 30.03
CA SER A 595 -35.45 32.85 30.94
C SER A 595 -36.03 32.57 32.34
N ASP A 596 -36.75 31.45 32.51
CA ASP A 596 -37.26 30.97 33.81
C ASP A 596 -36.27 30.04 34.55
N THR A 597 -35.27 29.47 33.87
CA THR A 597 -34.27 28.57 34.46
C THR A 597 -32.93 29.25 34.69
N ALA A 598 -32.42 30.01 33.71
CA ALA A 598 -31.18 30.77 33.79
C ALA A 598 -31.44 32.27 33.60
N ALA A 599 -30.71 33.11 34.34
CA ALA A 599 -30.82 34.56 34.24
C ALA A 599 -29.71 35.15 33.36
N SER A 600 -28.46 34.74 33.57
CA SER A 600 -27.32 35.21 32.78
C SER A 600 -26.07 34.36 32.95
N ILE A 601 -25.17 34.46 31.99
CA ILE A 601 -23.79 33.96 32.02
C ILE A 601 -22.87 35.16 31.90
N GLN A 602 -21.78 35.18 32.66
CA GLN A 602 -20.78 36.24 32.59
C GLN A 602 -19.36 35.67 32.48
N ARG A 603 -18.57 36.27 31.60
CA ARG A 603 -17.12 36.07 31.46
C ARG A 603 -16.38 37.33 31.93
N LEU A 604 -15.19 37.16 32.50
CA LEU A 604 -14.28 38.27 32.76
C LEU A 604 -13.40 38.49 31.53
N ASN A 605 -13.62 39.57 30.80
CA ASN A 605 -12.75 39.95 29.69
C ASN A 605 -11.39 40.42 30.24
N ARG A 606 -10.33 39.64 30.02
CA ARG A 606 -9.00 39.87 30.60
C ARG A 606 -8.32 41.12 30.06
N GLU A 607 -8.61 41.51 28.81
CA GLU A 607 -8.03 42.70 28.20
C GLU A 607 -8.59 43.99 28.80
N THR A 608 -9.90 44.04 28.99
CA THR A 608 -10.61 45.23 29.48
C THR A 608 -10.78 45.25 31.00
N GLY A 609 -10.68 44.09 31.66
CA GLY A 609 -10.98 43.91 33.08
C GLY A 609 -12.47 44.06 33.42
N THR A 610 -13.36 43.96 32.43
CA THR A 610 -14.81 44.12 32.60
C THR A 610 -15.55 42.80 32.40
N PHE A 611 -16.73 42.68 33.01
CA PHE A 611 -17.59 41.51 32.81
C PHE A 611 -18.43 41.67 31.54
N GLU A 612 -18.31 40.70 30.65
CA GLU A 612 -19.21 40.50 29.52
C GLU A 612 -20.40 39.66 30.00
N THR A 613 -21.63 40.01 29.61
CA THR A 613 -22.84 39.35 30.13
C THR A 613 -23.79 38.97 29.01
N THR A 614 -24.12 37.69 28.95
CA THR A 614 -25.16 37.12 28.10
C THR A 614 -26.40 36.89 28.96
N ALA A 615 -27.56 37.35 28.51
CA ALA A 615 -28.84 37.18 29.21
C ALA A 615 -29.98 37.07 28.20
N TYR A 616 -31.20 36.76 28.66
CA TYR A 616 -32.37 36.78 27.78
C TYR A 616 -32.91 38.19 27.56
N ASP A 617 -33.15 38.55 26.31
CA ASP A 617 -34.01 39.64 25.86
C ASP A 617 -35.10 39.07 24.94
N ASP A 618 -36.37 39.32 25.25
CA ASP A 618 -37.52 38.70 24.56
C ASP A 618 -37.41 37.17 24.35
N ASN A 619 -36.91 36.44 25.36
CA ASN A 619 -36.65 34.99 25.35
C ASN A 619 -35.60 34.50 24.34
N LEU A 620 -34.77 35.40 23.81
CA LEU A 620 -33.58 35.06 23.03
C LEU A 620 -32.33 35.54 23.79
N PRO A 621 -31.22 34.80 23.77
CA PRO A 621 -29.93 35.29 24.23
C PRO A 621 -29.54 36.59 23.52
N ALA A 622 -29.10 37.55 24.33
CA ALA A 622 -28.67 38.87 23.92
C ALA A 622 -27.55 39.36 24.85
N GLY A 623 -26.78 40.35 24.39
CA GLY A 623 -25.70 40.96 25.17
C GLY A 623 -24.32 40.55 24.67
N GLY A 624 -23.43 40.20 25.61
CA GLY A 624 -22.09 39.72 25.29
C GLY A 624 -22.15 38.38 24.55
N TYR A 625 -21.27 38.21 23.57
CA TYR A 625 -21.11 37.00 22.76
C TYR A 625 -19.63 36.62 22.81
N PHE A 626 -19.34 35.49 23.42
CA PHE A 626 -17.99 34.98 23.65
C PHE A 626 -18.02 33.45 23.69
N ASP A 627 -16.87 32.85 23.41
CA ASP A 627 -16.67 31.40 23.41
C ASP A 627 -16.52 30.85 24.83
N ILE A 628 -16.89 29.58 24.99
CA ILE A 628 -16.77 28.84 26.24
C ILE A 628 -15.57 27.90 26.10
N VAL A 629 -14.44 28.31 26.68
CA VAL A 629 -13.19 27.56 26.63
C VAL A 629 -12.88 26.89 27.98
N ASN A 630 -12.15 25.78 27.91
CA ASN A 630 -11.75 24.91 29.02
C ASN A 630 -10.89 25.64 30.07
N SER A 631 -10.12 26.64 29.65
CA SER A 631 -9.21 27.44 30.49
C SER A 631 -9.90 28.49 31.38
N GLU A 632 -11.23 28.61 31.33
CA GLU A 632 -11.99 29.67 31.99
C GLU A 632 -13.09 29.19 32.94
N ALA A 633 -13.36 30.02 33.96
CA ALA A 633 -14.58 29.92 34.74
C ALA A 633 -15.54 31.08 34.45
N PHE A 634 -16.83 30.78 34.60
CA PHE A 634 -17.94 31.65 34.30
C PHE A 634 -18.79 31.88 35.55
N ILE A 635 -19.36 33.09 35.64
CA ILE A 635 -20.36 33.38 36.65
C ILE A 635 -21.74 33.14 36.05
N VAL A 636 -22.50 32.22 36.63
CA VAL A 636 -23.83 31.86 36.15
C VAL A 636 -24.87 32.18 37.22
N HIS A 637 -25.83 33.02 36.85
CA HIS A 637 -26.98 33.33 37.69
C HIS A 637 -28.15 32.45 37.27
N MET A 638 -28.51 31.50 38.12
CA MET A 638 -29.64 30.59 37.87
C MET A 638 -30.89 31.04 38.61
N ARG A 639 -32.06 30.67 38.08
CA ARG A 639 -33.38 30.82 38.71
C ARG A 639 -33.91 29.50 39.25
N SER A 640 -33.47 28.39 38.66
CA SER A 640 -33.83 27.02 39.05
C SER A 640 -32.60 26.12 38.99
N THR A 641 -32.61 25.00 39.72
CA THR A 641 -31.53 24.01 39.66
C THR A 641 -31.51 23.36 38.27
N VAL A 642 -30.33 23.26 37.66
CA VAL A 642 -30.11 22.55 36.40
C VAL A 642 -28.86 21.68 36.53
N THR A 643 -28.94 20.44 36.04
CA THR A 643 -27.78 19.57 35.89
C THR A 643 -27.37 19.57 34.44
N VAL A 644 -26.16 20.04 34.16
CA VAL A 644 -25.53 20.00 32.85
C VAL A 644 -24.94 18.59 32.66
N PRO A 645 -25.33 17.88 31.58
CA PRO A 645 -24.79 16.56 31.29
C PRO A 645 -23.32 16.65 30.92
N THR A 646 -22.61 15.51 30.98
CA THR A 646 -21.29 15.37 30.35
C THR A 646 -21.44 15.56 28.84
N LEU A 647 -20.63 16.45 28.27
CA LEU A 647 -20.74 16.84 26.85
C LEU A 647 -19.79 16.07 25.96
N LEU A 648 -18.60 15.75 26.46
CA LEU A 648 -17.70 14.80 25.81
C LEU A 648 -17.88 13.44 26.48
N VAL A 649 -18.27 12.46 25.68
CA VAL A 649 -18.27 11.03 26.05
C VAL A 649 -17.30 10.40 25.07
N ALA A 650 -16.16 9.92 25.56
CA ALA A 650 -15.26 9.12 24.72
C ALA A 650 -16.08 7.98 24.10
N PRO A 651 -15.81 7.61 22.83
CA PRO A 651 -16.40 6.40 22.28
C PRO A 651 -16.08 5.24 23.22
N ASP A 652 -17.01 4.32 23.42
CA ASP A 652 -16.75 3.05 24.10
C ASP A 652 -16.65 2.03 22.98
N ILE A 653 -15.43 1.58 22.72
CA ILE A 653 -15.11 0.63 21.65
C ILE A 653 -14.85 -0.75 22.24
N ALA A 654 -15.39 -1.78 21.59
CA ALA A 654 -15.10 -3.16 21.97
C ALA A 654 -14.98 -4.05 20.75
N ILE A 655 -13.89 -4.79 20.63
CA ILE A 655 -13.70 -5.82 19.63
C ILE A 655 -14.59 -7.01 20.02
N THR A 656 -15.51 -7.38 19.12
CA THR A 656 -16.42 -8.52 19.34
C THR A 656 -16.02 -9.74 18.54
N SER A 657 -15.29 -9.56 17.43
CA SER A 657 -14.70 -10.63 16.64
C SER A 657 -13.40 -10.13 16.00
N PRO A 658 -12.29 -10.86 16.11
CA PRO A 658 -12.15 -12.11 16.86
C PRO A 658 -12.27 -11.91 18.38
N VAL A 659 -12.70 -12.95 19.10
CA VAL A 659 -12.75 -12.92 20.57
C VAL A 659 -11.35 -13.08 21.17
N GLU A 660 -11.13 -12.59 22.39
CA GLU A 660 -9.87 -12.77 23.11
C GLU A 660 -9.43 -14.25 23.15
N GLY A 661 -8.19 -14.51 22.72
CA GLY A 661 -7.60 -15.83 22.63
C GLY A 661 -8.09 -16.68 21.46
N ALA A 662 -8.82 -16.10 20.50
CA ALA A 662 -9.30 -16.84 19.33
C ALA A 662 -8.14 -17.46 18.55
N THR A 663 -8.39 -18.67 18.05
CA THR A 663 -7.52 -19.33 17.09
C THR A 663 -8.14 -19.21 15.69
N VAL A 664 -7.40 -18.62 14.76
CA VAL A 664 -7.78 -18.50 13.34
C VAL A 664 -6.84 -19.34 12.49
N SER A 665 -7.28 -19.74 11.29
CA SER A 665 -6.50 -20.63 10.39
C SER A 665 -6.12 -19.98 9.06
N ALA A 666 -6.33 -18.67 8.93
CA ALA A 666 -6.02 -17.88 7.75
C ALA A 666 -5.74 -16.43 8.15
N SER A 667 -5.00 -15.73 7.30
CA SER A 667 -4.67 -14.31 7.37
C SER A 667 -4.73 -13.75 5.94
N PRO A 668 -5.19 -12.50 5.71
CA PRO A 668 -5.69 -11.56 6.70
C PRO A 668 -7.08 -11.93 7.25
N ILE A 669 -7.49 -11.29 8.35
CA ILE A 669 -8.82 -11.48 8.96
C ILE A 669 -9.60 -10.17 9.01
N ASP A 670 -10.93 -10.27 9.03
CA ASP A 670 -11.79 -9.13 9.33
C ASP A 670 -11.92 -8.98 10.86
N VAL A 671 -11.79 -7.75 11.34
CA VAL A 671 -11.97 -7.39 12.74
C VAL A 671 -13.21 -6.53 12.86
N SER A 672 -14.11 -6.88 13.78
CA SER A 672 -15.36 -6.16 13.98
C SER A 672 -15.71 -6.02 15.45
N GLY A 673 -16.49 -5.00 15.75
CA GLY A 673 -16.82 -4.65 17.12
C GLY A 673 -17.99 -3.69 17.24
N THR A 674 -18.24 -3.28 18.47
CA THR A 674 -19.23 -2.26 18.80
C THR A 674 -18.54 -0.95 19.10
N ILE A 675 -19.25 0.15 18.81
CA ILE A 675 -18.84 1.49 19.20
C ILE A 675 -20.07 2.30 19.59
N THR A 676 -19.98 3.06 20.68
CA THR A 676 -21.10 3.89 21.17
C THR A 676 -21.30 5.15 20.34
N ASP A 677 -20.22 5.71 19.80
CA ASP A 677 -20.24 6.84 18.88
C ASP A 677 -20.16 6.35 17.43
N SER A 678 -21.27 6.46 16.69
CA SER A 678 -21.31 6.06 15.27
C SER A 678 -20.69 7.09 14.31
N THR A 679 -20.30 8.25 14.82
CA THR A 679 -19.56 9.28 14.08
C THR A 679 -18.06 9.24 14.33
N ALA A 680 -17.60 8.47 15.32
CA ALA A 680 -16.18 8.29 15.57
C ALA A 680 -15.46 7.56 14.44
N ILE A 681 -14.21 7.96 14.19
CA ILE A 681 -13.27 7.20 13.37
C ILE A 681 -12.81 6.00 14.17
N VAL A 682 -12.68 4.85 13.50
CA VAL A 682 -12.07 3.67 14.10
C VAL A 682 -10.94 3.17 13.23
N THR A 683 -9.79 2.89 13.82
CA THR A 683 -8.68 2.18 13.17
C THR A 683 -8.41 0.86 13.90
N VAL A 684 -7.96 -0.16 13.16
CA VAL A 684 -7.55 -1.45 13.70
C VAL A 684 -6.16 -1.77 13.21
N ASN A 685 -5.17 -1.75 14.11
CA ASN A 685 -3.74 -1.86 13.76
C ASN A 685 -3.35 -0.93 12.58
N GLY A 686 -3.92 0.29 12.56
CA GLY A 686 -3.69 1.29 11.50
C GLY A 686 -4.63 1.20 10.30
N ILE A 687 -5.46 0.15 10.17
CA ILE A 687 -6.43 0.04 9.07
C ILE A 687 -7.74 0.73 9.45
N ARG A 688 -8.19 1.71 8.64
CA ARG A 688 -9.47 2.40 8.85
C ARG A 688 -10.64 1.40 8.75
N ALA A 689 -11.48 1.39 9.79
CA ALA A 689 -12.66 0.55 9.87
C ALA A 689 -13.88 1.30 9.34
N ASN A 690 -14.80 0.58 8.71
CA ASN A 690 -16.10 1.12 8.34
C ASN A 690 -17.00 1.14 9.59
N VAL A 691 -17.45 2.32 10.00
CA VAL A 691 -18.35 2.52 11.13
C VAL A 691 -19.78 2.71 10.63
N SER A 692 -20.69 1.87 11.11
CA SER A 692 -22.10 1.95 10.75
C SER A 692 -22.98 1.41 11.87
N ALA A 693 -24.04 2.16 12.21
CA ALA A 693 -25.08 1.74 13.13
C ALA A 693 -24.57 1.23 14.51
N GLY A 694 -23.54 1.88 15.08
CA GLY A 694 -22.95 1.52 16.37
C GLY A 694 -22.03 0.28 16.34
N THR A 695 -21.57 -0.09 15.14
CA THR A 695 -20.60 -1.16 14.93
C THR A 695 -19.48 -0.69 14.01
N PHE A 696 -18.31 -1.31 14.12
CA PHE A 696 -17.20 -1.08 13.20
C PHE A 696 -16.74 -2.39 12.55
N THR A 697 -16.17 -2.32 11.36
CA THR A 697 -15.50 -3.45 10.70
C THR A 697 -14.28 -2.97 9.92
N ALA A 698 -13.10 -3.42 10.33
CA ALA A 698 -11.86 -3.30 9.57
C ALA A 698 -11.65 -4.59 8.77
N ALA A 699 -11.63 -4.47 7.45
CA ALA A 699 -11.40 -5.60 6.56
C ALA A 699 -9.89 -5.80 6.35
N GLY A 700 -9.47 -7.05 6.22
CA GLY A 700 -8.12 -7.35 5.75
C GLY A 700 -6.99 -7.06 6.75
N VAL A 701 -7.22 -7.21 8.07
CA VAL A 701 -6.19 -7.03 9.10
C VAL A 701 -5.16 -8.18 9.03
N PRO A 702 -3.90 -7.90 8.66
CA PRO A 702 -2.89 -8.95 8.50
C PRO A 702 -2.40 -9.47 9.85
N LEU A 703 -2.24 -10.80 9.94
CA LEU A 703 -1.66 -11.51 11.08
C LEU A 703 -0.39 -12.25 10.70
N THR A 704 0.51 -12.39 11.67
CA THR A 704 1.70 -13.25 11.63
C THR A 704 1.43 -14.62 12.27
N SER A 705 2.21 -15.65 11.90
CA SER A 705 2.04 -17.00 12.50
C SER A 705 2.31 -16.98 14.00
N GLY A 706 1.44 -17.63 14.78
CA GLY A 706 1.47 -17.58 16.24
C GLY A 706 0.62 -16.47 16.83
N LEU A 707 1.05 -15.92 17.97
CA LEU A 707 0.26 -14.96 18.76
C LEU A 707 0.39 -13.54 18.19
N ASN A 708 -0.74 -12.88 17.96
CA ASN A 708 -0.86 -11.50 17.50
C ASN A 708 -1.66 -10.68 18.51
N THR A 709 -1.38 -9.38 18.58
CA THR A 709 -2.21 -8.41 19.30
C THR A 709 -2.90 -7.51 18.28
N ILE A 710 -4.23 -7.43 18.38
CA ILE A 710 -5.08 -6.56 17.58
C ILE A 710 -5.55 -5.43 18.48
N THR A 711 -5.29 -4.19 18.07
CA THR A 711 -5.71 -2.98 18.78
C THR A 711 -6.71 -2.24 17.89
N ALA A 712 -7.91 -2.01 18.39
CA ALA A 712 -8.88 -1.11 17.78
C ALA A 712 -8.89 0.20 18.56
N THR A 713 -8.73 1.32 17.88
CA THR A 713 -8.73 2.66 18.46
C THR A 713 -9.87 3.44 17.85
N ALA A 714 -10.71 4.05 18.69
CA ALA A 714 -11.77 4.96 18.29
C ALA A 714 -11.37 6.39 18.64
N MET A 715 -11.74 7.36 17.79
CA MET A 715 -11.59 8.79 18.02
C MET A 715 -12.90 9.49 17.64
N SER A 716 -13.54 10.17 18.59
CA SER A 716 -14.75 10.96 18.32
C SER A 716 -14.43 12.33 17.73
N ALA A 717 -15.45 13.05 17.26
CA ALA A 717 -15.40 14.41 16.69
C ALA A 717 -15.03 15.53 17.70
N ASN A 718 -14.28 15.17 18.72
CA ASN A 718 -13.76 16.03 19.78
C ASN A 718 -12.41 15.46 20.27
N ASN A 719 -11.82 14.58 19.46
CA ASN A 719 -10.55 13.92 19.66
C ASN A 719 -10.38 13.13 20.97
N LEU A 720 -11.49 12.81 21.65
CA LEU A 720 -11.48 11.81 22.70
C LEU A 720 -11.32 10.42 22.10
N THR A 721 -10.35 9.68 22.63
CA THR A 721 -10.05 8.33 22.18
C THR A 721 -10.43 7.27 23.20
N ASP A 722 -10.79 6.09 22.70
CA ASP A 722 -10.83 4.85 23.48
C ASP A 722 -10.22 3.73 22.65
N PHE A 723 -9.78 2.66 23.30
CA PHE A 723 -9.22 1.52 22.60
C PHE A 723 -9.58 0.21 23.27
N ASP A 724 -9.66 -0.84 22.45
CA ASP A 724 -9.78 -2.21 22.90
C ASP A 724 -8.73 -3.09 22.22
N THR A 725 -8.26 -4.10 22.94
CA THR A 725 -7.24 -5.03 22.45
C THR A 725 -7.67 -6.46 22.62
N VAL A 726 -7.42 -7.28 21.59
CA VAL A 726 -7.54 -8.74 21.69
C VAL A 726 -6.29 -9.46 21.22
N SER A 727 -5.96 -10.57 21.87
CA SER A 727 -4.90 -11.49 21.43
C SER A 727 -5.47 -12.61 20.58
N VAL A 728 -4.89 -12.85 19.40
CA VAL A 728 -5.37 -13.86 18.44
C VAL A 728 -4.22 -14.74 18.01
N THR A 729 -4.43 -16.05 18.00
CA THR A 729 -3.44 -17.02 17.52
C THR A 729 -3.78 -17.48 16.11
N LEU A 730 -2.88 -17.28 15.15
CA LEU A 730 -2.98 -17.95 13.85
C LEU A 730 -2.42 -19.38 14.00
N GLU A 731 -3.28 -20.41 14.05
CA GLU A 731 -2.89 -21.82 13.93
C GLU A 731 -3.12 -22.31 12.50
N GLU A 732 -2.05 -22.68 11.81
CA GLU A 732 -2.14 -23.41 10.54
C GLU A 732 -2.91 -24.73 10.73
N GLY A 733 -3.52 -25.30 9.68
CA GLY A 733 -4.29 -26.55 9.75
C GLY A 733 -3.42 -27.81 10.01
N VAL A 734 -4.01 -28.90 10.55
CA VAL A 734 -3.33 -30.20 10.74
C VAL A 734 -3.92 -31.26 9.79
N ASP A 735 -3.09 -32.18 9.29
CA ASP A 735 -3.54 -33.24 8.36
C ASP A 735 -4.36 -34.33 9.06
N TYR A 736 -3.91 -34.78 10.24
CA TYR A 736 -4.59 -35.84 11.00
C TYR A 736 -4.47 -35.62 12.51
N GLU A 737 -5.54 -35.95 13.24
CA GLU A 737 -5.53 -36.08 14.70
C GLU A 737 -5.50 -37.56 15.10
N ILE A 738 -4.50 -37.99 15.87
CA ILE A 738 -4.32 -39.41 16.23
C ILE A 738 -4.12 -39.54 17.73
N ILE A 739 -4.98 -40.31 18.40
CA ILE A 739 -4.87 -40.61 19.84
C ILE A 739 -3.64 -41.48 20.14
N LYS A 740 -3.09 -41.41 21.36
CA LYS A 740 -1.97 -42.27 21.80
C LYS A 740 -2.31 -43.75 21.64
N GLY A 741 -1.43 -44.49 20.96
CA GLY A 741 -1.63 -45.91 20.63
C GLY A 741 -2.52 -46.16 19.42
N GLY A 742 -3.11 -45.12 18.83
CA GLY A 742 -3.96 -45.17 17.64
C GLY A 742 -3.17 -45.15 16.33
N PHE A 743 -3.88 -45.31 15.23
CA PHE A 743 -3.34 -45.17 13.87
C PHE A 743 -4.39 -44.62 12.92
N VAL A 744 -3.92 -44.00 11.84
CA VAL A 744 -4.72 -43.69 10.65
C VAL A 744 -4.14 -44.46 9.45
N SER A 745 -4.99 -44.76 8.48
CA SER A 745 -4.58 -45.25 7.17
C SER A 745 -5.23 -44.38 6.12
N ASP A 746 -4.46 -43.96 5.14
CA ASP A 746 -4.93 -43.08 4.08
C ASP A 746 -4.06 -43.28 2.83
N SER A 747 -4.36 -42.54 1.77
CA SER A 747 -3.53 -42.49 0.57
C SER A 747 -3.27 -41.08 0.08
N ARG A 748 -2.15 -40.91 -0.64
CA ARG A 748 -1.80 -39.69 -1.36
C ARG A 748 -1.27 -40.04 -2.74
N ILE A 749 -1.43 -39.11 -3.68
CA ILE A 749 -1.06 -39.29 -5.08
C ILE A 749 0.13 -38.40 -5.40
N PHE A 750 1.09 -38.98 -6.12
CA PHE A 750 2.10 -38.23 -6.84
C PHE A 750 2.05 -38.56 -8.33
N THR A 751 2.63 -37.71 -9.16
CA THR A 751 2.54 -37.82 -10.61
C THR A 751 3.91 -37.97 -11.26
N GLY A 752 3.92 -38.52 -12.47
CA GLY A 752 5.12 -38.70 -13.28
C GLY A 752 4.74 -38.97 -14.74
N ASP A 753 5.70 -38.84 -15.66
CA ASP A 753 5.48 -39.12 -17.08
C ASP A 753 5.00 -40.56 -17.31
N ALA A 754 4.07 -40.75 -18.25
CA ALA A 754 3.46 -42.06 -18.46
C ALA A 754 4.45 -43.14 -18.89
N ALA A 755 5.44 -42.79 -19.72
CA ALA A 755 6.49 -43.71 -20.15
C ALA A 755 7.50 -43.99 -19.03
N LEU A 756 7.67 -43.06 -18.08
CA LEU A 756 8.47 -43.25 -16.88
C LEU A 756 7.78 -44.18 -15.88
N LEU A 757 6.49 -43.95 -15.60
CA LEU A 757 5.70 -44.82 -14.73
C LEU A 757 5.48 -46.24 -15.31
N ASP A 758 5.52 -46.39 -16.64
CA ASP A 758 5.53 -47.70 -17.32
C ASP A 758 6.79 -48.52 -17.00
N GLN A 759 7.90 -47.86 -16.63
CA GLN A 759 9.18 -48.51 -16.31
C GLN A 759 9.33 -48.84 -14.83
N ALA A 760 8.44 -48.33 -13.97
CA ALA A 760 8.53 -48.48 -12.52
C ALA A 760 8.38 -49.94 -12.08
N ALA A 761 9.43 -50.46 -11.43
CA ALA A 761 9.48 -51.82 -10.91
C ALA A 761 9.57 -51.86 -9.38
N TYR A 762 10.23 -50.85 -8.78
CA TYR A 762 10.40 -50.71 -7.34
C TYR A 762 10.09 -49.28 -6.90
N TYR A 763 9.76 -49.09 -5.62
CA TYR A 763 9.68 -47.77 -5.01
C TYR A 763 10.76 -47.63 -3.94
N THR A 764 11.22 -46.39 -3.75
CA THR A 764 12.04 -45.99 -2.62
C THR A 764 11.21 -45.08 -1.71
N GLU A 765 11.48 -45.16 -0.41
CA GLU A 765 10.82 -44.33 0.61
C GLU A 765 11.91 -43.71 1.48
N ILE A 766 11.89 -42.38 1.58
CA ILE A 766 12.81 -41.61 2.41
C ILE A 766 11.97 -40.87 3.47
N PRO A 767 11.86 -41.41 4.68
CA PRO A 767 11.24 -40.72 5.80
C PRO A 767 12.15 -39.61 6.33
N ILE A 768 11.62 -38.39 6.43
CA ILE A 768 12.34 -37.18 6.87
C ILE A 768 11.67 -36.64 8.12
N GLY A 769 12.41 -36.56 9.22
CA GLY A 769 11.95 -35.90 10.45
C GLY A 769 10.87 -36.66 11.24
N ILE A 770 10.61 -37.94 10.94
CA ILE A 770 9.59 -38.72 11.67
C ILE A 770 9.98 -38.84 13.16
N PRO A 771 9.17 -38.32 14.09
CA PRO A 771 9.46 -38.43 15.52
C PRO A 771 9.52 -39.89 15.96
N ALA A 772 10.37 -40.20 16.94
CA ALA A 772 10.58 -41.58 17.40
C ALA A 772 9.33 -42.29 17.96
N TYR A 773 8.27 -41.53 18.28
CA TYR A 773 6.98 -42.05 18.75
C TYR A 773 5.92 -42.17 17.65
N ILE A 774 6.23 -41.80 16.41
CA ILE A 774 5.40 -41.98 15.23
C ILE A 774 6.05 -43.04 14.34
N THR A 775 5.25 -44.00 13.89
CA THR A 775 5.65 -44.98 12.87
C THR A 775 4.84 -44.70 11.62
N TYR A 776 5.53 -44.30 10.56
CA TYR A 776 4.95 -44.29 9.23
C TYR A 776 5.21 -45.64 8.55
N THR A 777 4.25 -46.13 7.77
CA THR A 777 4.40 -47.39 7.05
C THR A 777 3.69 -47.31 5.72
N THR A 778 4.43 -47.46 4.62
CA THR A 778 3.84 -47.71 3.30
C THR A 778 3.19 -49.08 3.29
N THR A 779 1.89 -49.10 3.02
CA THR A 779 1.07 -50.32 2.98
C THR A 779 0.77 -50.77 1.55
N GLY A 780 0.91 -49.88 0.57
CA GLY A 780 0.76 -50.22 -0.84
C GLY A 780 1.19 -49.09 -1.75
N VAL A 781 1.62 -49.44 -2.96
CA VAL A 781 1.92 -48.51 -4.04
C VAL A 781 1.21 -49.04 -5.28
N SER A 782 0.34 -48.24 -5.88
CA SER A 782 -0.44 -48.64 -7.04
C SER A 782 -0.44 -47.56 -8.10
N ARG A 783 -0.34 -47.98 -9.36
CA ARG A 783 -0.61 -47.09 -10.48
C ARG A 783 -2.11 -46.94 -10.66
N VAL A 784 -2.60 -45.70 -10.68
CA VAL A 784 -4.05 -45.41 -10.74
C VAL A 784 -4.47 -44.76 -12.06
N SER A 785 -3.53 -44.12 -12.76
CA SER A 785 -3.74 -43.65 -14.12
C SER A 785 -2.43 -43.70 -14.94
N ALA A 786 -2.47 -43.20 -16.17
CA ALA A 786 -1.29 -43.14 -17.02
C ALA A 786 -0.17 -42.32 -16.36
N THR A 787 -0.50 -41.27 -15.60
CA THR A 787 0.45 -40.30 -15.05
C THR A 787 0.43 -40.21 -13.51
N GLU A 788 -0.32 -41.06 -12.83
CA GLU A 788 -0.50 -40.99 -11.37
C GLU A 788 -0.17 -42.32 -10.67
N MET A 789 0.59 -42.19 -9.58
CA MET A 789 0.88 -43.25 -8.61
C MET A 789 0.25 -42.88 -7.28
N GLU A 790 -0.55 -43.79 -6.75
CA GLU A 790 -1.16 -43.67 -5.43
C GLU A 790 -0.36 -44.51 -4.41
N ILE A 791 -0.02 -43.86 -3.30
CA ILE A 791 0.65 -44.45 -2.16
C ILE A 791 -0.35 -44.59 -1.03
N PHE A 792 -0.56 -45.81 -0.57
CA PHE A 792 -1.34 -46.13 0.61
C PHE A 792 -0.40 -46.26 1.80
N PHE A 793 -0.68 -45.58 2.89
CA PHE A 793 0.17 -45.60 4.08
C PHE A 793 -0.65 -45.71 5.36
N SER A 794 0.03 -46.03 6.45
CA SER A 794 -0.49 -45.92 7.80
C SER A 794 0.46 -45.13 8.68
N ILE A 795 -0.10 -44.26 9.52
CA ILE A 795 0.62 -43.49 10.53
C ILE A 795 0.14 -43.97 11.89
N GLN A 796 1.02 -44.57 12.67
CA GLN A 796 0.73 -45.07 14.01
C GLN A 796 1.46 -44.24 15.07
N VAL A 797 0.75 -43.87 16.12
CA VAL A 797 1.31 -43.12 17.26
C VAL A 797 1.47 -44.06 18.45
N SER A 798 2.66 -44.06 19.08
CA SER A 798 2.93 -44.92 20.23
C SER A 798 2.08 -44.53 21.46
N GLY A 799 1.77 -45.48 22.34
CA GLY A 799 1.05 -45.21 23.59
C GLY A 799 1.80 -44.32 24.59
N THR A 800 3.09 -44.05 24.35
CA THR A 800 3.94 -43.16 25.15
C THR A 800 4.28 -41.86 24.43
N ALA A 801 3.60 -41.53 23.34
CA ALA A 801 3.85 -40.32 22.56
C ALA A 801 3.61 -39.05 23.39
N LEU A 802 4.33 -37.98 23.05
CA LEU A 802 4.07 -36.65 23.61
C LEU A 802 2.83 -36.06 22.92
N GLU A 803 1.97 -35.41 23.71
CA GLU A 803 0.84 -34.64 23.16
C GLU A 803 1.39 -33.38 22.47
N GLY A 804 0.76 -32.98 21.36
CA GLY A 804 1.18 -31.82 20.58
C GLY A 804 1.20 -32.09 19.08
N ILE A 805 1.61 -31.09 18.31
CA ILE A 805 1.75 -31.17 16.86
C ILE A 805 3.14 -31.71 16.50
N SER A 806 3.18 -32.63 15.55
CA SER A 806 4.39 -33.24 15.03
C SER A 806 4.38 -33.16 13.52
N GLU A 807 5.45 -32.63 12.95
CA GLU A 807 5.61 -32.50 11.50
C GLU A 807 6.70 -33.43 11.00
N PHE A 808 6.45 -34.08 9.88
CA PHE A 808 7.44 -34.89 9.18
C PHE A 808 7.09 -34.98 7.70
N GLN A 809 8.03 -35.46 6.89
CA GLN A 809 7.80 -35.70 5.47
C GLN A 809 8.15 -37.15 5.11
N VAL A 810 7.54 -37.65 4.05
CA VAL A 810 7.95 -38.89 3.40
C VAL A 810 8.08 -38.64 1.91
N GLU A 811 9.29 -38.78 1.40
CA GLU A 811 9.59 -38.66 -0.01
C GLU A 811 9.57 -40.05 -0.66
N TYR A 812 8.90 -40.16 -1.80
CA TYR A 812 8.81 -41.38 -2.59
C TYR A 812 9.58 -41.26 -3.90
N GLY A 813 10.41 -42.24 -4.19
CA GLY A 813 11.03 -42.40 -5.50
C GLY A 813 10.53 -43.67 -6.19
N LEU A 814 10.82 -43.78 -7.48
CA LEU A 814 10.60 -44.99 -8.27
C LEU A 814 11.92 -45.44 -8.89
N GLU A 815 12.09 -46.74 -9.06
CA GLU A 815 13.24 -47.33 -9.75
C GLU A 815 12.79 -48.32 -10.83
N ASP A 816 13.57 -48.41 -11.91
CA ASP A 816 13.36 -49.40 -12.96
C ASP A 816 13.76 -50.82 -12.51
N GLY A 817 13.53 -51.82 -13.36
CA GLY A 817 13.90 -53.21 -13.09
C GLY A 817 15.42 -53.46 -12.93
N GLY A 818 16.26 -52.47 -13.23
CA GLY A 818 17.70 -52.47 -13.03
C GLY A 818 18.16 -51.72 -11.77
N GLY A 819 17.25 -51.09 -11.03
CA GLY A 819 17.55 -50.29 -9.84
C GLY A 819 18.03 -48.87 -10.15
N ASN A 820 17.74 -48.33 -11.34
CA ASN A 820 18.03 -46.93 -11.65
C ASN A 820 16.83 -46.05 -11.23
N PRO A 821 17.06 -44.91 -10.56
CA PRO A 821 15.99 -43.97 -10.23
C PRO A 821 15.28 -43.42 -11.46
N LEU A 822 13.96 -43.31 -11.35
CA LEU A 822 13.05 -42.81 -12.37
C LEU A 822 12.55 -41.42 -11.95
N GLU A 823 13.13 -40.39 -12.53
CA GLU A 823 12.86 -38.97 -12.26
C GLU A 823 12.60 -38.21 -13.57
N PRO A 824 11.84 -37.09 -13.57
CA PRO A 824 11.27 -36.44 -12.39
C PRO A 824 9.91 -37.00 -11.96
N LEU A 825 9.67 -37.01 -10.65
CA LEU A 825 8.35 -37.18 -10.03
C LEU A 825 7.85 -35.85 -9.44
N THR A 826 6.55 -35.60 -9.51
CA THR A 826 5.91 -34.37 -8.98
C THR A 826 4.97 -34.75 -7.85
N ASN A 827 4.92 -33.93 -6.78
CA ASN A 827 4.15 -34.17 -5.56
C ASN A 827 4.52 -35.46 -4.82
N ASN A 828 5.72 -36.00 -5.03
CA ASN A 828 6.19 -37.24 -4.40
C ASN A 828 6.73 -37.06 -2.97
N ILE A 829 6.80 -35.82 -2.48
CA ILE A 829 7.12 -35.49 -1.09
C ILE A 829 5.82 -35.19 -0.36
N PHE A 830 5.42 -36.07 0.55
CA PHE A 830 4.23 -35.88 1.37
C PHE A 830 4.61 -35.30 2.73
N SER A 831 4.18 -34.06 2.99
CA SER A 831 4.29 -33.43 4.32
C SER A 831 3.10 -33.82 5.20
N PHE A 832 3.38 -34.20 6.44
CA PHE A 832 2.39 -34.61 7.42
C PHE A 832 2.51 -33.77 8.68
N ARG A 833 1.41 -33.12 9.06
CA ARG A 833 1.23 -32.40 10.31
C ARG A 833 0.23 -33.15 11.18
N ILE A 834 0.74 -33.91 12.14
CA ILE A 834 -0.04 -34.81 13.00
C ILE A 834 -0.22 -34.21 14.39
N LYS A 835 -1.47 -34.05 14.82
CA LYS A 835 -1.79 -33.69 16.20
C LYS A 835 -1.99 -34.96 17.03
N VAL A 836 -1.10 -35.19 17.98
CA VAL A 836 -1.19 -36.32 18.91
C VAL A 836 -2.12 -35.96 20.06
N LEU A 837 -3.24 -36.68 20.14
CA LEU A 837 -4.26 -36.52 21.18
C LEU A 837 -4.02 -37.52 22.34
N PRO A 838 -4.52 -37.23 23.56
CA PRO A 838 -4.34 -38.09 24.74
C PRO A 838 -4.73 -39.56 24.57
#